data_AF-A0AA36F2W8-F1
#
_entry.id   AF-A0AA36F2W8-F1
#
_cell.length_a   1.000
_cell.length_b   1.000
_cell.length_c   1.000
_cell.angle_alpha   90.00
_cell.angle_beta   90.00
_cell.angle_gamma   90.00
#
_symmetry.space_group_name_H-M   'P 1'
#
loop_
_entity.id
_entity.type
_entity.pdbx_description
1 polymer ?
#
loop_
_entity_poly.entity_id
_entity_poly.type
_entity_poly.pdbx_seq_one_letter_code
_entity_poly.pdbx_strand_id
1 'polypeptide(L)'
;MRRSWRWTDTSWLLLYGEWNLLLLTMYKGVVMSAEITLENPDDKCHQLYYTEPRCDDHPSGYKCVCGPGFHWNKYKCMSSALDSRLEFRNKDPVRYTLLLGKGFPEVKNLTIAFWVKANGSNMNQDTILSYKQDQTINILRITSGNNLVFKIFNKYISTNISLANEVWTHVVWTWRMHDGNWRLYVNGTKRQSGRGASVNKAIPSDGELVLGQASREGAYFDTTYAFVGDLSHFNIWDYEMKRQAIRSMYQSCVFMHCGNVVQWAEFRSGTRGAMRLRWPSGLVTKPCFDEHEAATTCDKHCSDVIGAQCNQEIVENIRWSRTPADNNVSVTCPGQEDLEGTNATVDSAVRPCMRTADNNGDWGEPIIDGCISLSLLELKNEFKSALRRPVVAEVSILELADKLNNHTKFNSYTNPIDIATIIDLLGMLVETQGVSIHVVSWNDGKDNYARTQTNYNPTMVQTKVFAQLVTRIVDNLLNRRNEVGWNATEPSGTEGEALMSVMRNFSEVISRRLEYHVKDRKLSKGEAMIRQSKANISFKIQIWWIEDPIFTTFPDRVDRDLLELDPQEGTVELLNENLKLSQRMSGSPVFVGVATFLYPSFSRVLPNHFFKRTKENNINTPVVALYLHIEKEKITENLTSPVIISLPYLDTFNISNPECVRLRPSTNKGEKNRWLRDNCYIIRDHFRSGVCACHMQGVYAITTDMYNDNWDKGEKRPNLMNVASYIGCSVSAALCLISFGMLTYLRTSSSTAALHKNLSLCIVFSQVVFMVGIDKYDYKIVCQVFAILLHYFFLATYSWIMNEAFNLYIVITYSAHSHRDSNESGSLMRYYIIGWIFPAVLVGAFVGSHGETYYAPDMCWIAWGHIWLFLGPAVGIIAITILVLIFTAKEHNENSYTQSEKTNKTIQIHSKALWTQTILLTTIWSFAFISLKMTDNILKYLYAMFNCLQGAFFIVFYFLLHEEVRAVFKNERKKKNLAMHGYDYSDEQSLDSLESYSAILEKSNGDTLPLGKDSKALESLKHRQRSQIEVSSDDASDCEMITSV
;
A
#
# COMPACT_ATOMS: atom_id res chain seq x y z
N MET A 1 32.22 -49.43 24.13
CA MET A 1 33.02 -49.92 25.27
C MET A 1 34.00 -48.83 25.70
N ARG A 2 34.37 -48.74 27.00
CA ARG A 2 35.20 -47.68 27.61
C ARG A 2 36.58 -47.47 26.96
N ARG A 3 37.14 -46.26 27.19
CA ARG A 3 38.48 -45.68 26.89
C ARG A 3 38.51 -44.85 25.60
N SER A 4 39.17 -43.70 25.44
CA SER A 4 40.04 -42.84 26.28
C SER A 4 40.61 -41.71 25.39
N TRP A 5 41.07 -40.60 26.01
CA TRP A 5 42.13 -39.65 25.58
C TRP A 5 41.78 -38.27 24.99
N ARG A 6 42.36 -37.28 25.70
CA ARG A 6 43.06 -36.04 25.29
C ARG A 6 42.29 -34.91 24.60
N TRP A 7 42.31 -33.79 25.33
CA TRP A 7 42.17 -32.43 24.85
C TRP A 7 43.38 -32.04 24.00
N THR A 8 43.13 -31.53 22.81
CA THR A 8 44.07 -30.74 22.01
C THR A 8 43.45 -29.39 21.74
N ASP A 9 44.23 -28.34 22.01
CA ASP A 9 44.05 -26.99 21.52
C ASP A 9 43.75 -26.97 20.02
N THR A 10 42.73 -26.20 19.65
CA THR A 10 42.60 -25.40 18.40
C THR A 10 41.13 -25.10 18.16
N SER A 11 40.68 -23.91 18.54
CA SER A 11 39.54 -23.18 17.93
C SER A 11 39.35 -21.84 18.65
N TRP A 12 40.33 -20.95 18.52
CA TRP A 12 40.22 -19.53 18.92
C TRP A 12 40.82 -18.57 17.88
N LEU A 13 40.95 -19.00 16.61
CA LEU A 13 41.50 -18.16 15.53
C LEU A 13 40.81 -18.43 14.18
N LEU A 14 39.49 -18.32 14.13
CA LEU A 14 38.73 -18.13 12.89
C LEU A 14 37.55 -17.20 13.20
N LEU A 15 37.83 -15.89 13.29
CA LEU A 15 36.87 -14.77 13.10
C LEU A 15 37.59 -13.42 13.30
N TYR A 16 38.81 -13.28 12.79
CA TYR A 16 39.52 -11.99 12.70
C TYR A 16 40.48 -12.07 11.52
N GLY A 17 40.00 -11.69 10.33
CA GLY A 17 40.85 -11.79 9.14
C GLY A 17 40.20 -11.54 7.79
N GLU A 18 39.21 -10.65 7.66
CA GLU A 18 38.82 -10.08 6.35
C GLU A 18 38.24 -8.67 6.54
N TRP A 19 39.12 -7.68 6.80
CA TRP A 19 38.76 -6.24 6.82
C TRP A 19 39.87 -5.34 6.28
N ASN A 20 40.74 -5.85 5.39
CA ASN A 20 41.82 -5.06 4.80
C ASN A 20 42.11 -5.45 3.33
N LEU A 21 41.08 -5.45 2.49
CA LEU A 21 41.26 -5.51 1.03
C LEU A 21 40.19 -4.70 0.27
N LEU A 22 39.83 -3.52 0.79
CA LEU A 22 38.89 -2.57 0.14
C LEU A 22 39.33 -1.11 0.34
N LEU A 23 40.65 -0.86 0.35
CA LEU A 23 41.21 0.49 0.57
C LEU A 23 42.27 0.93 -0.45
N LEU A 24 42.40 0.26 -1.61
CA LEU A 24 43.46 0.58 -2.59
C LEU A 24 43.06 0.60 -4.07
N THR A 25 41.79 0.82 -4.40
CA THR A 25 41.35 1.03 -5.80
C THR A 25 40.28 2.11 -5.94
N MET A 26 40.52 3.33 -5.45
CA MET A 26 39.81 4.52 -5.96
C MET A 26 40.74 5.74 -5.94
N TYR A 27 41.69 5.78 -6.88
CA TYR A 27 42.34 7.03 -7.27
C TYR A 27 42.75 6.96 -8.74
N LYS A 28 41.83 7.35 -9.64
CA LYS A 28 42.06 8.13 -10.86
C LYS A 28 40.78 8.13 -11.70
N GLY A 29 40.18 9.31 -11.80
CA GLY A 29 39.00 9.58 -12.60
C GLY A 29 38.72 11.08 -12.54
N VAL A 30 39.64 11.87 -13.09
CA VAL A 30 39.38 13.29 -13.36
C VAL A 30 38.51 13.33 -14.60
N VAL A 31 37.23 13.64 -14.45
CA VAL A 31 36.38 14.08 -15.55
C VAL A 31 35.56 15.27 -15.06
N MET A 32 35.77 16.40 -15.74
CA MET A 32 35.08 17.67 -15.57
C MET A 32 33.56 17.50 -15.65
N SER A 33 32.85 17.76 -14.56
CA SER A 33 31.41 18.01 -14.57
C SER A 33 31.15 19.52 -14.51
N ALA A 34 30.24 19.97 -15.36
CA ALA A 34 29.94 21.38 -15.60
C ALA A 34 29.58 22.14 -14.31
N GLU A 35 30.31 23.23 -14.07
CA GLU A 35 30.18 24.09 -12.89
C GLU A 35 28.79 24.73 -12.79
N ILE A 36 28.02 24.34 -11.78
CA ILE A 36 27.16 25.30 -11.10
C ILE A 36 28.12 26.21 -10.35
N THR A 37 28.20 27.47 -10.79
CA THR A 37 29.09 28.48 -10.23
C THR A 37 28.64 28.83 -8.80
N LEU A 38 29.09 28.03 -7.83
CA LEU A 38 29.13 28.44 -6.42
C LEU A 38 30.01 29.69 -6.32
N GLU A 39 29.56 30.71 -5.59
CA GLU A 39 30.27 31.99 -5.51
C GLU A 39 31.67 31.85 -4.87
N ASN A 40 31.88 30.78 -4.09
CA ASN A 40 33.17 30.38 -3.53
C ASN A 40 33.40 28.86 -3.79
N PRO A 41 34.51 28.45 -4.42
CA PRO A 41 34.83 27.03 -4.67
C PRO A 41 35.00 26.19 -3.39
N ASP A 42 35.17 26.84 -2.22
CA ASP A 42 35.26 26.18 -0.92
C ASP A 42 33.88 25.87 -0.28
N ASP A 43 32.77 26.38 -0.85
CA ASP A 43 31.40 26.13 -0.35
C ASP A 43 30.92 24.72 -0.75
N LYS A 44 31.55 23.68 -0.21
CA LYS A 44 31.12 22.29 -0.42
C LYS A 44 29.91 21.99 0.47
N CYS A 45 28.76 21.79 -0.16
CA CYS A 45 27.61 21.20 0.51
C CYS A 45 28.01 19.86 1.15
N HIS A 46 27.55 19.61 2.38
CA HIS A 46 28.01 18.45 3.14
C HIS A 46 27.53 17.15 2.48
N GLN A 47 28.41 16.17 2.31
CA GLN A 47 28.12 14.89 1.63
C GLN A 47 27.00 14.07 2.31
N LEU A 48 26.74 14.32 3.60
CA LEU A 48 25.59 13.75 4.32
C LEU A 48 24.22 14.17 3.78
N TYR A 49 24.13 15.30 3.07
CA TYR A 49 22.85 15.82 2.57
C TYR A 49 22.78 15.86 1.05
N TYR A 50 23.92 15.65 0.38
CA TYR A 50 24.03 15.57 -1.08
C TYR A 50 24.93 14.41 -1.47
N THR A 51 24.42 13.48 -2.28
CA THR A 51 25.18 12.34 -2.79
C THR A 51 25.05 12.25 -4.31
N GLU A 52 25.98 11.53 -4.95
CA GLU A 52 25.80 11.13 -6.34
C GLU A 52 24.67 10.08 -6.44
N PRO A 53 23.88 10.09 -7.52
CA PRO A 53 22.88 9.06 -7.77
C PRO A 53 23.56 7.74 -8.13
N ARG A 54 22.90 6.63 -7.81
CA ARG A 54 23.21 5.36 -8.45
C ARG A 54 22.43 5.27 -9.75
N CYS A 55 23.13 5.07 -10.86
CA CYS A 55 22.50 4.76 -12.12
C CYS A 55 22.01 3.31 -12.13
N ASP A 56 20.71 3.15 -12.28
CA ASP A 56 20.05 1.86 -12.41
C ASP A 56 19.57 1.68 -13.84
N ASP A 57 19.84 0.50 -14.40
CA ASP A 57 19.55 0.19 -15.79
C ASP A 57 18.16 -0.43 -15.89
N HIS A 58 17.19 0.33 -16.41
CA HIS A 58 15.79 -0.07 -16.45
C HIS A 58 15.31 -0.18 -17.91
N PRO A 59 14.35 -1.07 -18.25
CA PRO A 59 13.90 -1.22 -19.63
C PRO A 59 13.51 0.09 -20.33
N SER A 60 12.82 1.00 -19.64
CA SER A 60 12.32 2.27 -20.18
C SER A 60 13.33 3.43 -20.25
N GLY A 61 14.54 3.27 -19.72
CA GLY A 61 15.49 4.37 -19.52
C GLY A 61 16.44 4.08 -18.37
N TYR A 62 17.41 4.95 -18.17
CA TYR A 62 18.14 4.95 -16.92
C TYR A 62 17.33 5.58 -15.81
N LYS A 63 17.54 5.08 -14.59
CA LYS A 63 16.91 5.64 -13.40
C LYS A 63 17.98 6.06 -12.40
N CYS A 64 17.86 7.30 -11.95
CA CYS A 64 18.75 7.88 -10.95
C CYS A 64 18.17 7.53 -9.58
N VAL A 65 18.70 6.47 -9.00
CA VAL A 65 18.25 5.99 -7.69
C VAL A 65 19.03 6.72 -6.62
N CYS A 66 18.30 7.48 -5.82
CA CYS A 66 18.80 8.09 -4.61
C CYS A 66 18.53 7.17 -3.40
N GLY A 67 19.43 7.16 -2.42
CA GLY A 67 19.24 6.40 -1.19
C GLY A 67 17.99 6.82 -0.40
N PRO A 68 17.53 6.02 0.58
CA PRO A 68 16.34 6.33 1.36
C PRO A 68 16.38 7.74 1.97
N GLY A 69 15.35 8.54 1.72
CA GLY A 69 15.27 9.93 2.21
C GLY A 69 16.02 10.96 1.34
N PHE A 70 16.48 10.57 0.15
CA PHE A 70 17.03 11.46 -0.86
C PHE A 70 16.19 11.38 -2.15
N HIS A 71 16.18 12.46 -2.92
CA HIS A 71 15.53 12.52 -4.23
C HIS A 71 16.42 13.24 -5.25
N TRP A 72 16.28 12.87 -6.52
CA TRP A 72 17.06 13.43 -7.61
C TRP A 72 16.57 14.85 -7.93
N ASN A 73 17.46 15.84 -7.86
CA ASN A 73 17.11 17.24 -8.10
C ASN A 73 17.70 17.79 -9.41
N LYS A 74 17.89 16.94 -10.43
CA LYS A 74 18.58 17.20 -11.71
C LYS A 74 20.12 17.23 -11.65
N TYR A 75 20.70 17.54 -10.49
CA TYR A 75 22.16 17.68 -10.36
C TYR A 75 22.76 16.66 -9.40
N LYS A 76 22.12 16.43 -8.25
CA LYS A 76 22.54 15.46 -7.22
C LYS A 76 21.34 14.82 -6.55
N CYS A 77 21.59 13.75 -5.82
CA CYS A 77 20.62 13.26 -4.83
C CYS A 77 20.63 14.20 -3.63
N MET A 78 19.51 14.87 -3.40
CA MET A 78 19.31 15.83 -2.32
C MET A 78 18.47 15.20 -1.21
N SER A 79 18.88 15.36 0.04
CA SER A 79 18.08 14.91 1.18
C SER A 79 16.75 15.65 1.24
N SER A 80 15.65 14.92 1.45
CA SER A 80 14.31 15.52 1.65
C SER A 80 14.23 16.41 2.89
N ALA A 81 15.24 16.36 3.78
CA ALA A 81 15.36 17.26 4.92
C ALA A 81 15.79 18.69 4.54
N LEU A 82 16.37 18.91 3.36
CA LEU A 82 16.80 20.24 2.93
C LEU A 82 15.61 21.12 2.56
N ASP A 83 14.66 20.58 1.77
CA ASP A 83 13.38 21.23 1.50
C ASP A 83 12.36 20.95 2.62
N SER A 84 12.67 21.41 3.82
CA SER A 84 11.81 21.23 4.99
C SER A 84 11.59 22.54 5.74
N ARG A 85 10.50 22.61 6.51
CA ARG A 85 10.22 23.73 7.44
C ARG A 85 10.00 23.25 8.86
N LEU A 86 10.34 24.10 9.82
CA LEU A 86 10.03 23.93 11.24
C LEU A 86 8.82 24.79 11.61
N GLU A 87 7.76 24.18 12.15
CA GLU A 87 6.55 24.88 12.61
C GLU A 87 6.62 25.18 14.13
N PHE A 88 6.64 26.47 14.49
CA PHE A 88 6.54 26.98 15.86
C PHE A 88 5.13 27.50 16.11
N ARG A 89 4.20 26.63 16.54
CA ARG A 89 2.78 26.96 16.62
C ARG A 89 2.38 27.85 17.80
N ASN A 90 2.99 27.63 18.96
CA ASN A 90 2.65 28.29 20.22
C ASN A 90 3.94 28.68 20.96
N LYS A 91 3.85 29.70 21.82
CA LYS A 91 4.91 30.03 22.78
C LYS A 91 5.00 28.94 23.85
N ASP A 92 5.99 28.07 23.73
CA ASP A 92 6.15 26.84 24.51
C ASP A 92 7.63 26.72 24.95
N PRO A 93 7.94 26.47 26.24
CA PRO A 93 9.32 26.41 26.72
C PRO A 93 10.12 25.24 26.16
N VAL A 94 9.46 24.21 25.61
CA VAL A 94 10.14 23.01 25.12
C VAL A 94 10.38 23.00 23.60
N ARG A 95 9.83 23.96 22.85
CA ARG A 95 9.96 24.02 21.38
C ARG A 95 11.11 24.92 20.97
N TYR A 96 12.24 24.32 20.65
CA TYR A 96 13.42 25.00 20.16
C TYR A 96 14.32 24.02 19.41
N THR A 97 15.20 24.54 18.56
CA THR A 97 16.26 23.72 17.97
C THR A 97 17.61 24.34 18.27
N LEU A 98 18.59 23.48 18.53
CA LEU A 98 19.96 23.87 18.82
C LEU A 98 20.92 23.27 17.79
N LEU A 99 22.03 23.94 17.52
CA LEU A 99 23.08 23.34 16.71
C LEU A 99 23.81 22.26 17.54
N LEU A 100 23.80 21.01 17.09
CA LEU A 100 24.42 19.87 17.78
C LEU A 100 25.52 19.23 16.95
N GLY A 101 26.58 18.76 17.63
CA GLY A 101 27.63 17.94 17.02
C GLY A 101 28.63 18.71 16.15
N LYS A 102 28.55 20.04 16.11
CA LYS A 102 29.46 20.93 15.36
C LYS A 102 29.76 22.17 16.21
N GLY A 103 31.04 22.49 16.37
CA GLY A 103 31.47 23.74 17.02
C GLY A 103 31.18 24.94 16.14
N PHE A 104 30.59 25.99 16.70
CA PHE A 104 30.44 27.26 16.00
C PHE A 104 31.82 27.91 15.87
N PRO A 105 32.34 28.21 14.67
CA PRO A 105 33.68 28.80 14.52
C PRO A 105 33.72 30.27 14.96
N GLU A 106 34.92 30.80 15.16
CA GLU A 106 35.08 32.25 15.31
C GLU A 106 34.76 32.94 13.98
N VAL A 107 33.80 33.87 13.98
CA VAL A 107 33.30 34.53 12.75
C VAL A 107 33.63 36.02 12.75
N LYS A 108 34.36 36.46 11.73
CA LYS A 108 34.74 37.88 11.52
C LYS A 108 33.81 38.61 10.56
N ASN A 109 33.34 37.92 9.53
CA ASN A 109 32.35 38.44 8.59
C ASN A 109 31.18 37.47 8.57
N LEU A 110 29.96 37.95 8.42
CA LEU A 110 28.79 37.13 8.65
C LEU A 110 27.76 37.38 7.55
N THR A 111 27.24 36.31 6.97
CA THR A 111 25.98 36.33 6.22
C THR A 111 25.02 35.32 6.85
N ILE A 112 23.81 35.76 7.20
CA ILE A 112 22.73 34.88 7.66
C ILE A 112 21.59 34.99 6.66
N ALA A 113 21.16 33.87 6.08
CA ALA A 113 20.02 33.80 5.18
C ALA A 113 18.99 32.80 5.71
N PHE A 114 17.72 33.17 5.68
CA PHE A 114 16.63 32.26 6.06
C PHE A 114 15.29 32.70 5.45
N TRP A 115 14.37 31.76 5.35
CA TRP A 115 12.98 32.02 5.07
C TRP A 115 12.18 31.99 6.36
N VAL A 116 11.33 32.99 6.55
CA VAL A 116 10.48 33.12 7.72
C VAL A 116 9.05 33.44 7.33
N LYS A 117 8.10 32.80 8.01
CA LYS A 117 6.69 33.13 7.99
C LYS A 117 6.24 33.34 9.43
N ALA A 118 6.24 34.59 9.90
CA ALA A 118 5.91 34.90 11.29
C ALA A 118 4.40 35.14 11.46
N ASN A 119 3.85 34.73 12.61
CA ASN A 119 2.47 35.01 13.01
C ASN A 119 2.45 36.26 13.91
N GLY A 120 1.80 37.32 13.46
CA GLY A 120 1.83 38.63 14.13
C GLY A 120 0.93 38.68 15.36
N SER A 121 1.51 38.63 16.57
CA SER A 121 0.83 39.11 17.79
C SER A 121 1.48 40.41 18.29
N ASN A 122 0.70 41.49 18.35
CA ASN A 122 1.15 42.89 18.42
C ASN A 122 1.73 43.38 19.76
N MET A 123 2.27 42.52 20.65
CA MET A 123 2.75 43.00 21.96
C MET A 123 4.17 42.58 22.37
N ASN A 124 4.70 41.42 21.93
CA ASN A 124 6.01 40.94 22.41
C ASN A 124 6.99 40.67 21.26
N GLN A 125 8.30 40.82 21.52
CA GLN A 125 9.37 40.50 20.57
C GLN A 125 9.68 39.01 20.57
N ASP A 126 9.34 38.33 19.49
CA ASP A 126 9.57 36.90 19.28
C ASP A 126 11.01 36.65 18.80
N THR A 127 11.71 35.67 19.36
CA THR A 127 13.13 35.43 19.05
C THR A 127 13.32 34.34 18.01
N ILE A 128 13.67 34.74 16.78
CA ILE A 128 13.95 33.81 15.68
C ILE A 128 15.26 33.05 15.95
N LEU A 129 16.30 33.78 16.36
CA LEU A 129 17.65 33.27 16.57
C LEU A 129 18.23 33.87 17.86
N SER A 130 18.93 33.06 18.64
CA SER A 130 19.84 33.54 19.68
C SER A 130 21.16 32.76 19.67
N TYR A 131 22.24 33.45 19.99
CA TYR A 131 23.58 32.89 20.18
C TYR A 131 24.18 33.45 21.46
N LYS A 132 24.76 32.57 22.27
CA LYS A 132 25.51 32.94 23.47
C LYS A 132 26.79 32.12 23.57
N GLN A 133 27.77 32.64 24.31
CA GLN A 133 28.98 31.91 24.67
C GLN A 133 29.17 32.01 26.17
N ASP A 134 29.30 30.88 26.86
CA ASP A 134 29.42 30.80 28.32
C ASP A 134 28.35 31.63 29.06
N GLN A 135 28.77 32.61 29.86
CA GLN A 135 27.90 33.53 30.59
C GLN A 135 27.48 34.75 29.75
N THR A 136 28.08 34.97 28.58
CA THR A 136 27.76 36.11 27.72
C THR A 136 26.56 35.79 26.83
N ILE A 137 25.38 36.18 27.32
CA ILE A 137 24.11 36.01 26.63
C ILE A 137 23.90 37.03 25.50
N ASN A 138 23.07 36.67 24.51
CA ASN A 138 22.62 37.56 23.44
C ASN A 138 23.76 38.21 22.63
N ILE A 139 24.87 37.49 22.36
CA ILE A 139 25.94 37.95 21.45
C ILE A 139 25.37 38.20 20.07
N LEU A 140 24.52 37.29 19.58
CA LEU A 140 23.74 37.50 18.38
C LEU A 140 22.28 37.19 18.70
N ARG A 141 21.37 38.08 18.33
CA ARG A 141 19.93 37.84 18.48
C ARG A 141 19.16 38.47 17.35
N ILE A 142 18.21 37.73 16.78
CA ILE A 142 17.27 38.22 15.78
C ILE A 142 15.88 38.11 16.36
N THR A 143 15.17 39.23 16.47
CA THR A 143 13.80 39.25 16.98
C THR A 143 12.82 39.83 15.96
N SER A 144 11.63 39.26 15.93
CA SER A 144 10.48 39.68 15.15
C SER A 144 9.41 40.24 16.09
N GLY A 145 8.93 41.44 15.83
CA GLY A 145 7.82 42.07 16.54
C GLY A 145 7.17 43.08 15.60
N ASN A 146 6.93 44.31 16.07
CA ASN A 146 6.50 45.41 15.19
C ASN A 146 7.50 45.65 14.04
N ASN A 147 8.78 45.49 14.36
CA ASN A 147 9.90 45.60 13.44
C ASN A 147 10.85 44.42 13.65
N LEU A 148 11.52 44.00 12.58
CA LEU A 148 12.64 43.06 12.64
C LEU A 148 13.85 43.78 13.27
N VAL A 149 14.43 43.18 14.30
CA VAL A 149 15.55 43.75 15.05
C VAL A 149 16.72 42.75 15.06
N PHE A 150 17.91 43.27 14.73
CA PHE A 150 19.16 42.52 14.82
C PHE A 150 19.97 43.07 16.00
N LYS A 151 20.44 42.20 16.87
CA LYS A 151 21.38 42.52 17.94
C LYS A 151 22.70 41.81 17.68
N ILE A 152 23.78 42.57 17.67
CA ILE A 152 25.14 42.04 17.63
C ILE A 152 25.96 42.66 18.76
N PHE A 153 26.44 41.84 19.70
CA PHE A 153 26.94 42.25 21.00
C PHE A 153 25.99 43.24 21.68
N ASN A 154 26.46 44.45 22.02
CA ASN A 154 25.66 45.47 22.70
C ASN A 154 24.94 46.42 21.73
N LYS A 155 25.03 46.19 20.40
CA LYS A 155 24.39 47.06 19.41
C LYS A 155 23.07 46.47 18.94
N TYR A 156 22.01 47.26 19.08
CA TYR A 156 20.69 46.99 18.52
C TYR A 156 20.52 47.74 17.20
N ILE A 157 20.00 47.03 16.19
CA ILE A 157 19.70 47.52 14.85
C ILE A 157 18.22 47.27 14.61
N SER A 158 17.41 48.31 14.83
CA SER A 158 15.97 48.26 14.52
C SER A 158 15.75 48.63 13.05
N THR A 159 14.94 47.85 12.36
CA THR A 159 14.61 48.04 10.94
C THR A 159 13.19 48.56 10.79
N ASN A 160 12.79 48.95 9.58
CA ASN A 160 11.40 49.28 9.25
C ASN A 160 10.66 48.10 8.58
N ILE A 161 11.16 46.88 8.76
CA ILE A 161 10.59 45.66 8.14
C ILE A 161 9.70 44.96 9.15
N SER A 162 8.43 44.76 8.80
CA SER A 162 7.50 43.92 9.56
C SER A 162 7.37 42.56 8.88
N LEU A 163 7.38 41.50 9.69
CA LEU A 163 7.19 40.10 9.26
C LEU A 163 5.80 39.55 9.61
N ALA A 164 4.93 40.37 10.21
CA ALA A 164 3.64 40.00 10.81
C ALA A 164 2.50 39.70 9.79
N ASN A 165 2.83 39.13 8.64
CA ASN A 165 1.90 39.00 7.51
C ASN A 165 1.56 37.54 7.15
N GLU A 166 2.06 36.54 7.89
CA GLU A 166 1.90 35.11 7.54
C GLU A 166 2.32 34.75 6.08
N VAL A 167 3.21 35.55 5.48
CA VAL A 167 3.77 35.32 4.15
C VAL A 167 5.25 34.95 4.28
N TRP A 168 5.68 33.96 3.49
CA TRP A 168 7.09 33.60 3.38
C TRP A 168 7.92 34.80 2.92
N THR A 169 8.86 35.20 3.76
CA THR A 169 9.77 36.31 3.51
C THR A 169 11.20 35.80 3.59
N HIS A 170 11.97 36.01 2.53
CA HIS A 170 13.39 35.69 2.50
C HIS A 170 14.19 36.84 3.09
N VAL A 171 14.91 36.59 4.17
CA VAL A 171 15.70 37.58 4.90
C VAL A 171 17.17 37.20 4.80
N VAL A 172 18.00 38.15 4.34
CA VAL A 172 19.46 38.00 4.35
C VAL A 172 20.08 39.20 5.06
N TRP A 173 20.85 38.93 6.10
CA TRP A 173 21.56 39.95 6.86
C TRP A 173 23.06 39.70 6.78
N THR A 174 23.80 40.74 6.38
CA THR A 174 25.26 40.71 6.34
C THR A 174 25.86 41.67 7.36
N TRP A 175 27.00 41.30 7.93
CA TRP A 175 27.77 42.13 8.84
C TRP A 175 29.28 41.88 8.67
N ARG A 176 30.09 42.92 8.87
CA ARG A 176 31.55 42.86 8.75
C ARG A 176 32.20 43.46 9.99
N MET A 177 33.11 42.72 10.62
CA MET A 177 33.80 43.15 11.85
C MET A 177 34.62 44.43 11.66
N HIS A 178 35.40 44.54 10.58
CA HIS A 178 36.42 45.59 10.42
C HIS A 178 35.84 47.02 10.43
N ASP A 179 34.67 47.23 9.83
CA ASP A 179 34.03 48.54 9.71
C ASP A 179 32.62 48.60 10.35
N GLY A 180 32.14 47.49 10.88
CA GLY A 180 30.79 47.33 11.42
C GLY A 180 29.70 47.59 10.39
N ASN A 181 30.02 47.45 9.10
CA ASN A 181 29.08 47.65 8.00
C ASN A 181 28.12 46.47 7.94
N TRP A 182 26.83 46.78 7.84
CA TRP A 182 25.79 45.78 7.77
C TRP A 182 24.79 46.12 6.67
N ARG A 183 24.22 45.08 6.05
CA ARG A 183 23.20 45.22 5.01
C ARG A 183 22.09 44.21 5.26
N LEU A 184 20.86 44.66 5.00
CA LEU A 184 19.66 43.84 5.06
C LEU A 184 19.06 43.74 3.67
N TYR A 185 18.86 42.51 3.22
CA TYR A 185 18.13 42.18 2.00
C TYR A 185 16.85 41.45 2.37
N VAL A 186 15.76 41.83 1.71
CA VAL A 186 14.46 41.17 1.86
C VAL A 186 13.98 40.80 0.46
N ASN A 187 13.63 39.53 0.26
CA ASN A 187 13.19 38.97 -1.03
C ASN A 187 14.17 39.30 -2.17
N GLY A 188 15.48 39.09 -1.90
CA GLY A 188 16.57 39.33 -2.86
C GLY A 188 16.92 40.81 -3.11
N THR A 189 16.22 41.76 -2.49
CA THR A 189 16.43 43.20 -2.69
C THR A 189 17.01 43.86 -1.45
N LYS A 190 18.01 44.74 -1.61
CA LYS A 190 18.58 45.49 -0.48
C LYS A 190 17.53 46.48 0.05
N ARG A 191 17.20 46.38 1.34
CA ARG A 191 16.23 47.27 2.01
C ARG A 191 16.88 48.31 2.89
N GLN A 192 17.89 47.92 3.67
CA GLN A 192 18.55 48.81 4.63
C GLN A 192 20.04 48.50 4.75
N SER A 193 20.82 49.47 5.23
CA SER A 193 22.22 49.29 5.57
C SER A 193 22.68 50.32 6.58
N GLY A 194 23.76 50.04 7.31
CA GLY A 194 24.39 50.98 8.23
C GLY A 194 25.86 50.61 8.47
N ARG A 195 26.55 51.42 9.29
CA ARG A 195 27.98 51.24 9.63
C ARG A 195 28.21 51.35 11.13
N GLY A 196 29.38 50.92 11.59
CA GLY A 196 29.80 51.09 12.99
C GLY A 196 29.11 50.16 14.00
N ALA A 197 28.44 49.10 13.57
CA ALA A 197 27.87 48.12 14.48
C ALA A 197 28.96 47.14 14.97
N SER A 198 29.30 47.22 16.26
CA SER A 198 30.20 46.28 16.95
C SER A 198 31.54 46.04 16.24
N VAL A 199 32.21 47.14 15.87
CA VAL A 199 33.50 47.15 15.17
C VAL A 199 34.59 46.43 15.98
N ASN A 200 35.50 45.71 15.30
CA ASN A 200 36.66 45.02 15.89
C ASN A 200 36.32 43.98 16.97
N LYS A 201 35.13 43.38 16.92
CA LYS A 201 34.72 42.29 17.82
C LYS A 201 34.36 41.05 17.03
N ALA A 202 35.08 39.94 17.22
CA ALA A 202 34.80 38.68 16.55
C ALA A 202 33.68 37.96 17.28
N ILE A 203 32.75 37.36 16.55
CA ILE A 203 31.81 36.41 17.16
C ILE A 203 32.65 35.21 17.59
N PRO A 204 32.67 34.88 18.89
CA PRO A 204 33.59 33.89 19.42
C PRO A 204 33.16 32.46 19.03
N SER A 205 34.04 31.47 19.22
CA SER A 205 33.74 30.07 18.90
C SER A 205 32.97 29.35 20.01
N ASP A 206 32.42 28.16 19.70
CA ASP A 206 31.92 27.17 20.67
C ASP A 206 30.74 27.63 21.57
N GLY A 207 29.97 28.60 21.13
CA GLY A 207 28.72 29.02 21.77
C GLY A 207 27.49 28.18 21.44
N GLU A 208 26.41 28.41 22.19
CA GLU A 208 25.09 27.78 22.02
C GLU A 208 24.25 28.61 21.03
N LEU A 209 24.00 28.05 19.83
CA LEU A 209 23.12 28.62 18.80
C LEU A 209 21.73 27.99 18.88
N VAL A 210 20.69 28.79 19.10
CA VAL A 210 19.30 28.34 19.30
C VAL A 210 18.36 29.06 18.34
N LEU A 211 17.44 28.32 17.70
CA LEU A 211 16.30 28.87 16.97
C LEU A 211 15.02 28.78 17.78
N GLY A 212 14.22 29.83 17.71
CA GLY A 212 12.88 29.92 18.27
C GLY A 212 12.80 30.33 19.74
N GLN A 213 13.95 30.50 20.41
CA GLN A 213 14.02 30.93 21.81
C GLN A 213 15.13 31.95 22.05
N ALA A 214 14.95 32.78 23.08
CA ALA A 214 16.00 33.64 23.61
C ALA A 214 17.07 32.85 24.35
N SER A 215 18.25 33.43 24.55
CA SER A 215 19.33 32.82 25.32
C SER A 215 18.86 32.54 26.75
N ARG A 216 18.94 31.29 27.21
CA ARG A 216 18.64 30.91 28.60
C ARG A 216 19.76 31.32 29.56
N GLU A 217 19.37 31.85 30.72
CA GLU A 217 20.26 32.16 31.86
C GLU A 217 20.27 31.04 32.92
N GLY A 218 19.45 29.99 32.75
CA GLY A 218 19.36 28.83 33.65
C GLY A 218 18.86 27.56 32.94
N ALA A 219 18.12 26.70 33.65
CA ALA A 219 17.63 25.42 33.10
C ALA A 219 16.49 25.55 32.06
N TYR A 220 15.73 26.67 32.10
CA TYR A 220 14.52 26.87 31.30
C TYR A 220 14.61 28.12 30.42
N PHE A 221 13.82 28.15 29.34
CA PHE A 221 13.67 29.30 28.44
C PHE A 221 12.53 30.22 28.88
N ASP A 222 12.70 31.53 28.70
CA ASP A 222 11.63 32.51 28.87
C ASP A 222 10.68 32.47 27.66
N THR A 223 9.49 31.94 27.88
CA THR A 223 8.45 31.74 26.86
C THR A 223 7.87 33.04 26.32
N THR A 224 8.08 34.17 27.02
CA THR A 224 7.61 35.50 26.60
C THR A 224 8.16 35.88 25.22
N TYR A 225 9.41 35.50 24.98
CA TYR A 225 10.16 35.78 23.75
C TYR A 225 10.24 34.59 22.79
N ALA A 226 9.46 33.52 23.01
CA ALA A 226 9.42 32.37 22.13
C ALA A 226 8.83 32.75 20.76
N PHE A 227 9.43 32.23 19.69
CA PHE A 227 8.98 32.51 18.33
C PHE A 227 7.70 31.75 17.97
N VAL A 228 6.79 32.43 17.27
CA VAL A 228 5.61 31.82 16.65
C VAL A 228 5.62 32.06 15.14
N GLY A 229 5.65 30.98 14.37
CA GLY A 229 5.73 31.00 12.91
C GLY A 229 6.48 29.81 12.34
N ASP A 230 6.81 29.88 11.05
CA ASP A 230 7.57 28.85 10.34
C ASP A 230 8.95 29.37 9.93
N LEU A 231 9.96 28.50 10.02
CA LEU A 231 11.32 28.75 9.53
C LEU A 231 11.74 27.68 8.52
N SER A 232 12.51 28.09 7.50
CA SER A 232 13.03 27.21 6.46
C SER A 232 14.35 27.73 5.90
N HIS A 233 15.21 26.83 5.40
CA HIS A 233 16.49 27.13 4.75
C HIS A 233 17.39 28.14 5.51
N PHE A 234 17.48 27.98 6.83
CA PHE A 234 18.35 28.83 7.65
C PHE A 234 19.82 28.42 7.49
N ASN A 235 20.65 29.30 6.94
CA ASN A 235 22.06 29.07 6.65
C ASN A 235 22.93 30.25 7.13
N ILE A 236 24.16 29.95 7.55
CA ILE A 236 25.16 30.95 7.98
C ILE A 236 26.46 30.76 7.20
N TRP A 237 27.06 31.87 6.77
CA TRP A 237 28.39 31.94 6.17
C TRP A 237 29.33 32.88 6.94
N ASP A 238 30.63 32.60 6.89
CA ASP A 238 31.72 33.36 7.53
C ASP A 238 32.28 34.50 6.65
N TYR A 239 31.59 34.79 5.55
CA TYR A 239 31.94 35.86 4.62
C TYR A 239 30.71 36.70 4.26
N GLU A 240 30.95 37.89 3.72
CA GLU A 240 29.90 38.75 3.19
C GLU A 240 29.56 38.35 1.75
N MET A 241 28.36 37.82 1.53
CA MET A 241 27.89 37.37 0.22
C MET A 241 27.61 38.55 -0.74
N LYS A 242 27.88 38.39 -2.04
CA LYS A 242 27.60 39.48 -3.00
C LYS A 242 26.12 39.51 -3.36
N ARG A 243 25.68 40.68 -3.85
CA ARG A 243 24.29 40.93 -4.25
C ARG A 243 23.76 39.95 -5.31
N GLN A 244 24.61 39.49 -6.23
CA GLN A 244 24.20 38.57 -7.29
C GLN A 244 23.87 37.19 -6.74
N ALA A 245 24.72 36.64 -5.87
CA ALA A 245 24.44 35.36 -5.21
C ALA A 245 23.20 35.42 -4.31
N ILE A 246 22.99 36.51 -3.56
CA ILE A 246 21.76 36.71 -2.77
C ILE A 246 20.50 36.69 -3.65
N ARG A 247 20.57 37.29 -4.84
CA ARG A 247 19.46 37.29 -5.81
C ARG A 247 19.24 35.89 -6.40
N SER A 248 20.31 35.18 -6.75
CA SER A 248 20.27 33.81 -7.24
C SER A 248 19.64 32.87 -6.21
N MET A 249 20.05 32.97 -4.94
CA MET A 249 19.50 32.20 -3.83
C MET A 249 18.00 32.44 -3.62
N TYR A 250 17.53 33.69 -3.76
CA TYR A 250 16.09 33.99 -3.68
C TYR A 250 15.29 33.40 -4.86
N GLN A 251 15.88 33.34 -6.05
CA GLN A 251 15.22 32.83 -7.26
C GLN A 251 15.36 31.31 -7.43
N SER A 252 16.28 30.69 -6.69
CA SER A 252 16.54 29.26 -6.76
C SER A 252 15.39 28.46 -6.17
N CYS A 253 14.92 27.47 -6.92
CA CYS A 253 13.96 26.49 -6.44
C CYS A 253 14.63 25.14 -6.09
N VAL A 254 15.91 24.96 -6.44
CA VAL A 254 16.69 23.72 -6.26
C VAL A 254 17.44 23.71 -4.91
N PHE A 255 17.50 24.86 -4.24
CA PHE A 255 18.03 25.03 -2.87
C PHE A 255 19.49 24.58 -2.64
N MET A 256 20.33 24.65 -3.67
CA MET A 256 21.75 24.24 -3.63
C MET A 256 22.70 25.21 -2.89
N HIS A 257 22.19 26.19 -2.13
CA HIS A 257 23.02 27.13 -1.38
C HIS A 257 23.21 26.65 0.06
N CYS A 258 24.39 26.10 0.35
CA CYS A 258 24.74 25.55 1.65
C CYS A 258 25.63 26.53 2.44
N GLY A 259 25.29 26.78 3.71
CA GLY A 259 26.17 27.52 4.62
C GLY A 259 27.46 26.77 4.94
N ASN A 260 28.61 27.44 4.92
CA ASN A 260 29.87 26.83 5.36
C ASN A 260 29.99 26.80 6.90
N VAL A 261 29.40 27.78 7.60
CA VAL A 261 29.33 27.82 9.08
C VAL A 261 28.20 26.95 9.59
N VAL A 262 26.96 27.18 9.13
CA VAL A 262 25.76 26.41 9.54
C VAL A 262 24.89 26.10 8.34
N GLN A 263 24.48 24.84 8.20
CA GLN A 263 23.54 24.38 7.18
C GLN A 263 22.17 24.08 7.79
N TRP A 264 21.10 24.38 7.04
CA TRP A 264 19.73 24.19 7.53
C TRP A 264 19.46 22.77 8.07
N ALA A 265 19.93 21.74 7.37
CA ALA A 265 19.72 20.35 7.76
C ALA A 265 20.42 19.94 9.07
N GLU A 266 21.41 20.70 9.53
CA GLU A 266 22.15 20.42 10.78
C GLU A 266 21.27 20.64 12.03
N PHE A 267 20.23 21.49 11.95
CA PHE A 267 19.30 21.72 13.05
C PHE A 267 18.33 20.55 13.33
N ARG A 268 18.32 19.52 12.47
CA ARG A 268 17.41 18.37 12.62
C ARG A 268 17.70 17.56 13.89
N SER A 269 18.96 17.30 14.19
CA SER A 269 19.35 16.54 15.39
C SER A 269 19.05 17.31 16.69
N GLY A 270 18.99 18.64 16.58
CA GLY A 270 18.78 19.57 17.67
C GLY A 270 17.34 19.90 18.03
N THR A 271 16.34 19.43 17.27
CA THR A 271 14.93 19.74 17.55
C THR A 271 14.49 19.16 18.90
N ARG A 272 13.81 19.96 19.72
CA ARG A 272 13.26 19.57 21.03
C ARG A 272 11.77 19.93 21.14
N GLY A 273 11.07 19.20 22.01
CA GLY A 273 9.63 19.32 22.22
C GLY A 273 8.82 18.76 21.04
N ALA A 274 7.51 19.03 21.04
CA ALA A 274 6.59 18.58 19.98
C ALA A 274 6.71 19.40 18.68
N MET A 275 7.94 19.69 18.26
CA MET A 275 8.26 20.42 17.03
C MET A 275 7.85 19.61 15.80
N ARG A 276 7.21 20.26 14.83
CA ARG A 276 6.80 19.61 13.57
C ARG A 276 7.74 20.03 12.46
N LEU A 277 8.51 19.07 11.97
CA LEU A 277 9.22 19.17 10.70
C LEU A 277 8.22 18.80 9.58
N ARG A 278 8.07 19.64 8.57
CA ARG A 278 7.24 19.37 7.38
C ARG A 278 8.10 19.39 6.13
N TRP A 279 7.81 18.48 5.20
CA TRP A 279 8.42 18.39 3.88
C TRP A 279 7.30 18.17 2.83
N PRO A 280 7.34 18.84 1.66
CA PRO A 280 8.26 19.93 1.30
C PRO A 280 8.05 21.17 2.19
N SER A 281 8.97 22.14 2.15
CA SER A 281 8.86 23.37 2.96
C SER A 281 7.62 24.21 2.59
N GLY A 282 7.13 24.05 1.37
CA GLY A 282 6.02 24.84 0.81
C GLY A 282 6.45 26.25 0.37
N LEU A 283 7.75 26.51 0.25
CA LEU A 283 8.28 27.73 -0.40
C LEU A 283 8.02 27.73 -1.91
N VAL A 284 8.08 26.54 -2.52
CA VAL A 284 7.89 26.31 -3.94
C VAL A 284 6.66 25.41 -4.09
N THR A 285 5.62 25.89 -4.78
CA THR A 285 4.34 25.19 -4.94
C THR A 285 4.24 24.38 -6.23
N LYS A 286 5.17 24.58 -7.18
CA LYS A 286 5.31 23.82 -8.41
C LYS A 286 6.69 23.17 -8.46
N PRO A 287 6.83 21.89 -8.85
CA PRO A 287 8.15 21.28 -8.98
C PRO A 287 9.05 22.09 -9.91
N CYS A 288 10.34 22.19 -9.59
CA CYS A 288 11.32 22.94 -10.36
C CYS A 288 11.46 22.49 -11.81
N PHE A 289 11.24 21.20 -12.03
CA PHE A 289 11.47 20.51 -13.27
C PHE A 289 10.26 19.63 -13.55
N ASP A 290 9.95 19.46 -14.83
CA ASP A 290 9.02 18.44 -15.27
C ASP A 290 9.61 17.05 -15.04
N GLU A 291 8.77 16.04 -14.85
CA GLU A 291 9.18 14.64 -14.70
C GLU A 291 9.98 14.18 -15.91
N HIS A 292 9.62 14.67 -17.10
CA HIS A 292 10.36 14.42 -18.34
C HIS A 292 11.76 15.06 -18.35
N GLU A 293 11.91 16.26 -17.81
CA GLU A 293 13.21 16.95 -17.72
C GLU A 293 14.13 16.27 -16.69
N ALA A 294 13.56 15.78 -15.58
CA ALA A 294 14.29 14.99 -14.59
C ALA A 294 14.74 13.62 -15.14
N ALA A 295 13.90 12.97 -15.94
CA ALA A 295 14.23 11.71 -16.60
C ALA A 295 15.32 11.88 -17.65
N THR A 296 15.19 12.86 -18.55
CA THR A 296 16.18 13.12 -19.61
C THR A 296 17.56 13.52 -19.06
N THR A 297 17.59 14.32 -17.99
CA THR A 297 18.85 14.70 -17.33
C THR A 297 19.49 13.53 -16.59
N CYS A 298 18.68 12.65 -16.02
CA CYS A 298 19.14 11.39 -15.48
C CYS A 298 19.69 10.45 -16.56
N ASP A 299 18.95 10.27 -17.65
CA ASP A 299 19.35 9.45 -18.79
C ASP A 299 20.71 9.90 -19.31
N LYS A 300 20.90 11.20 -19.49
CA LYS A 300 22.19 11.76 -19.89
C LYS A 300 23.30 11.45 -18.89
N HIS A 301 23.07 11.72 -17.60
CA HIS A 301 24.06 11.44 -16.55
C HIS A 301 24.45 9.96 -16.52
N CYS A 302 23.48 9.06 -16.60
CA CYS A 302 23.71 7.63 -16.55
C CYS A 302 24.25 7.06 -17.85
N SER A 303 23.95 7.67 -19.00
CA SER A 303 24.56 7.33 -20.27
C SER A 303 26.06 7.65 -20.29
N ASP A 304 26.48 8.74 -19.63
CA ASP A 304 27.90 9.05 -19.47
C ASP A 304 28.62 8.06 -18.53
N VAL A 305 27.89 7.46 -17.58
CA VAL A 305 28.45 6.51 -16.59
C VAL A 305 28.45 5.06 -17.09
N ILE A 306 27.34 4.60 -17.67
CA ILE A 306 27.09 3.22 -18.09
C ILE A 306 27.36 3.02 -19.59
N GLY A 307 27.25 4.08 -20.39
CA GLY A 307 27.34 4.06 -21.86
C GLY A 307 25.98 4.21 -22.53
N ALA A 308 25.96 4.71 -23.76
CA ALA A 308 24.74 4.89 -24.55
C ALA A 308 24.01 3.56 -24.81
N GLN A 309 22.69 3.52 -24.56
CA GLN A 309 21.83 2.38 -24.86
C GLN A 309 20.49 2.85 -25.43
N CYS A 310 19.89 2.04 -26.31
CA CYS A 310 18.53 2.24 -26.78
C CYS A 310 17.54 1.64 -25.78
N ASN A 311 16.49 2.38 -25.48
CA ASN A 311 15.45 1.98 -24.54
C ASN A 311 14.64 0.78 -25.07
N GLN A 312 14.07 -0.02 -24.18
CA GLN A 312 13.14 -1.06 -24.60
C GLN A 312 11.90 -0.43 -25.23
N GLU A 313 11.58 -0.84 -26.45
CA GLU A 313 10.44 -0.36 -27.21
C GLU A 313 9.69 -1.52 -27.85
N ILE A 314 8.43 -1.29 -28.21
CA ILE A 314 7.64 -2.23 -28.99
C ILE A 314 7.31 -1.53 -30.29
N VAL A 315 7.88 -2.03 -31.39
CA VAL A 315 7.74 -1.45 -32.74
C VAL A 315 7.56 -2.62 -33.71
N GLU A 316 6.60 -2.50 -34.62
CA GLU A 316 6.21 -3.58 -35.56
C GLU A 316 5.76 -4.88 -34.87
N ASN A 317 5.05 -4.80 -33.75
CA ASN A 317 4.66 -5.96 -32.91
C ASN A 317 5.86 -6.79 -32.39
N ILE A 318 7.08 -6.24 -32.40
CA ILE A 318 8.27 -6.87 -31.83
C ILE A 318 8.74 -6.05 -30.63
N ARG A 319 8.95 -6.73 -29.51
CA ARG A 319 9.57 -6.16 -28.32
C ARG A 319 11.08 -6.12 -28.50
N TRP A 320 11.60 -4.93 -28.76
CA TRP A 320 13.03 -4.66 -28.85
C TRP A 320 13.58 -4.44 -27.44
N SER A 321 14.35 -5.41 -26.95
CA SER A 321 14.99 -5.33 -25.65
C SER A 321 16.02 -4.20 -25.60
N ARG A 322 16.23 -3.67 -24.41
CA ARG A 322 17.22 -2.64 -24.16
C ARG A 322 18.60 -3.10 -24.63
N THR A 323 19.23 -2.33 -25.52
CA THR A 323 20.43 -2.75 -26.27
C THR A 323 21.48 -1.65 -26.29
N PRO A 324 22.77 -1.95 -26.11
CA PRO A 324 23.83 -0.94 -26.19
C PRO A 324 23.94 -0.30 -27.57
N ALA A 325 24.23 1.00 -27.59
CA ALA A 325 24.46 1.73 -28.83
C ALA A 325 25.62 1.13 -29.61
N ASP A 326 25.50 1.17 -30.93
CA ASP A 326 26.38 0.59 -31.93
C ASP A 326 26.33 -0.94 -32.03
N ASN A 327 25.29 -1.57 -31.45
CA ASN A 327 24.97 -2.99 -31.63
C ASN A 327 23.64 -3.21 -32.35
N ASN A 328 23.51 -4.38 -32.98
CA ASN A 328 22.26 -4.85 -33.57
C ASN A 328 21.63 -5.90 -32.65
N VAL A 329 20.31 -5.80 -32.45
CA VAL A 329 19.53 -6.84 -31.77
C VAL A 329 18.83 -7.70 -32.82
N SER A 330 18.84 -9.01 -32.62
CA SER A 330 18.11 -9.98 -33.43
C SER A 330 17.03 -10.63 -32.55
N VAL A 331 15.79 -10.64 -33.02
CA VAL A 331 14.64 -11.21 -32.31
C VAL A 331 13.94 -12.21 -33.24
N THR A 332 13.59 -13.37 -32.71
CA THR A 332 12.78 -14.38 -33.41
C THR A 332 11.45 -13.78 -33.85
N CYS A 333 11.01 -14.09 -35.08
CA CYS A 333 9.75 -13.56 -35.59
C CYS A 333 8.54 -14.01 -34.74
N PRO A 334 7.59 -13.12 -34.41
CA PRO A 334 6.39 -13.45 -33.64
C PRO A 334 5.60 -14.63 -34.22
N GLY A 335 5.18 -15.56 -33.37
CA GLY A 335 4.44 -16.76 -33.76
C GLY A 335 5.30 -17.96 -34.20
N GLN A 336 6.64 -17.85 -34.13
CA GLN A 336 7.58 -18.96 -34.36
C GLN A 336 8.24 -19.48 -33.06
N GLU A 337 7.76 -19.05 -31.88
CA GLU A 337 8.35 -19.38 -30.57
C GLU A 337 8.40 -20.89 -30.28
N ASP A 338 7.37 -21.65 -30.70
CA ASP A 338 7.32 -23.11 -30.52
C ASP A 338 8.35 -23.88 -31.38
N LEU A 339 8.97 -23.21 -32.36
CA LEU A 339 9.98 -23.81 -33.24
C LEU A 339 11.40 -23.67 -32.68
N GLU A 340 11.63 -22.89 -31.62
CA GLU A 340 12.94 -22.64 -30.98
C GLU A 340 13.59 -23.89 -30.34
N GLY A 341 12.94 -25.06 -30.42
CA GLY A 341 13.49 -26.36 -30.01
C GLY A 341 13.59 -27.40 -31.13
N THR A 342 13.31 -27.02 -32.38
CA THR A 342 13.30 -27.91 -33.54
C THR A 342 14.46 -27.60 -34.48
N ASN A 343 14.95 -28.58 -35.27
CA ASN A 343 16.00 -28.35 -36.30
C ASN A 343 15.52 -27.48 -37.50
N ALA A 344 14.48 -26.69 -37.33
CA ALA A 344 13.92 -25.81 -38.36
C ALA A 344 14.69 -24.48 -38.41
N THR A 345 14.82 -23.91 -39.61
CA THR A 345 15.34 -22.55 -39.79
C THR A 345 14.31 -21.54 -39.28
N VAL A 346 14.67 -20.77 -38.27
CA VAL A 346 13.82 -19.73 -37.67
C VAL A 346 14.21 -18.38 -38.23
N ASP A 347 13.24 -17.62 -38.75
CA ASP A 347 13.49 -16.29 -39.26
C ASP A 347 13.62 -15.29 -38.10
N SER A 348 14.42 -14.24 -38.28
CA SER A 348 14.67 -13.24 -37.24
C SER A 348 14.58 -11.82 -37.80
N ALA A 349 13.97 -10.93 -37.02
CA ALA A 349 14.00 -9.50 -37.26
C ALA A 349 15.25 -8.89 -36.63
N VAL A 350 15.86 -7.92 -37.30
CA VAL A 350 17.06 -7.24 -36.81
C VAL A 350 16.82 -5.75 -36.70
N ARG A 351 17.22 -5.13 -35.59
CA ARG A 351 17.16 -3.67 -35.43
C ARG A 351 18.50 -3.12 -34.93
N PRO A 352 19.08 -2.12 -35.59
CA PRO A 352 20.32 -1.48 -35.13
C PRO A 352 20.01 -0.44 -34.06
N CYS A 353 20.79 -0.42 -32.99
CA CYS A 353 20.83 0.67 -32.01
C CYS A 353 22.00 1.59 -32.35
N MET A 354 21.77 2.88 -32.61
CA MET A 354 22.79 3.84 -33.04
C MET A 354 23.10 4.84 -31.93
N ARG A 355 24.36 5.29 -31.85
CA ARG A 355 24.75 6.37 -30.95
C ARG A 355 24.50 7.74 -31.55
N THR A 356 23.82 8.60 -30.79
CA THR A 356 23.60 10.01 -31.14
C THR A 356 24.78 10.89 -30.73
N ALA A 357 24.84 12.13 -31.26
CA ALA A 357 25.87 13.10 -30.90
C ALA A 357 25.89 13.47 -29.40
N ASP A 358 24.74 13.34 -28.71
CA ASP A 358 24.60 13.58 -27.28
C ASP A 358 24.93 12.36 -26.41
N ASN A 359 25.58 11.33 -26.97
CA ASN A 359 25.92 10.08 -26.30
C ASN A 359 24.68 9.33 -25.75
N ASN A 360 23.54 9.41 -26.44
CA ASN A 360 22.35 8.59 -26.14
C ASN A 360 22.16 7.51 -27.23
N GLY A 361 21.53 6.39 -26.89
CA GLY A 361 21.15 5.37 -27.87
C GLY A 361 19.81 5.70 -28.51
N ASP A 362 19.75 5.66 -29.84
CA ASP A 362 18.54 5.84 -30.63
C ASP A 362 18.35 4.66 -31.58
N TRP A 363 17.13 4.15 -31.67
CA TRP A 363 16.84 3.00 -32.50
C TRP A 363 16.78 3.37 -33.97
N GLY A 364 17.47 2.60 -34.82
CA GLY A 364 17.23 2.63 -36.25
C GLY A 364 15.93 1.92 -36.66
N GLU A 365 15.65 1.95 -37.96
CA GLU A 365 14.51 1.25 -38.54
C GLU A 365 14.68 -0.28 -38.42
N PRO A 366 13.62 -1.01 -38.03
CA PRO A 366 13.67 -2.46 -37.92
C PRO A 366 13.62 -3.15 -39.29
N ILE A 367 14.45 -4.17 -39.47
CA ILE A 367 14.47 -5.03 -40.65
C ILE A 367 13.61 -6.26 -40.33
N ILE A 368 12.36 -6.25 -40.80
CA ILE A 368 11.34 -7.28 -40.50
C ILE A 368 10.91 -8.11 -41.71
N ASP A 369 11.50 -7.90 -42.90
CA ASP A 369 11.03 -8.56 -44.12
C ASP A 369 11.09 -10.09 -44.05
N GLY A 370 12.03 -10.65 -43.26
CA GLY A 370 12.10 -12.09 -42.97
C GLY A 370 10.95 -12.62 -42.11
N CYS A 371 10.22 -11.74 -41.41
CA CYS A 371 9.07 -12.10 -40.60
C CYS A 371 7.73 -12.02 -41.33
N ILE A 372 7.71 -11.60 -42.61
CA ILE A 372 6.49 -11.53 -43.42
C ILE A 372 6.36 -12.84 -44.19
N SER A 373 5.17 -13.42 -44.22
CA SER A 373 4.89 -14.60 -45.05
C SER A 373 5.25 -14.35 -46.52
N LEU A 374 5.95 -15.32 -47.15
CA LEU A 374 6.54 -15.14 -48.48
C LEU A 374 5.53 -14.64 -49.53
N SER A 375 4.33 -15.20 -49.54
CA SER A 375 3.25 -14.79 -50.46
C SER A 375 2.77 -13.36 -50.22
N LEU A 376 2.76 -12.89 -48.97
CA LEU A 376 2.39 -11.53 -48.62
C LEU A 376 3.51 -10.53 -48.91
N LEU A 377 4.77 -10.94 -48.75
CA LEU A 377 5.94 -10.14 -49.10
C LEU A 377 6.02 -9.90 -50.61
N GLU A 378 5.76 -10.92 -51.44
CA GLU A 378 5.64 -10.78 -52.90
C GLU A 378 4.55 -9.78 -53.27
N LEU A 379 3.38 -9.88 -52.64
CA LEU A 379 2.27 -8.95 -52.84
C LEU A 379 2.64 -7.51 -52.41
N LYS A 380 3.33 -7.36 -51.27
CA LYS A 380 3.81 -6.06 -50.77
C LYS A 380 4.78 -5.39 -51.75
N ASN A 381 5.69 -6.17 -52.34
CA ASN A 381 6.62 -5.68 -53.35
C ASN A 381 5.90 -5.28 -54.64
N GLU A 382 4.90 -6.06 -55.07
CA GLU A 382 4.05 -5.72 -56.21
C GLU A 382 3.34 -4.38 -55.98
N PHE A 383 2.69 -4.19 -54.82
CA PHE A 383 2.02 -2.93 -54.44
C PHE A 383 2.99 -1.75 -54.47
N LYS A 384 4.17 -1.88 -53.82
CA LYS A 384 5.20 -0.83 -53.83
C LYS A 384 5.64 -0.47 -55.26
N SER A 385 5.74 -1.44 -56.16
CA SER A 385 6.13 -1.21 -57.55
C SER A 385 5.02 -0.54 -58.39
N ALA A 386 3.77 -0.93 -58.16
CA ALA A 386 2.61 -0.46 -58.92
C ALA A 386 2.16 0.95 -58.48
N LEU A 387 2.22 1.24 -57.18
CA LEU A 387 1.72 2.47 -56.56
C LEU A 387 2.75 3.62 -56.51
N ARG A 388 4.03 3.37 -56.84
CA ARG A 388 5.08 4.42 -56.93
C ARG A 388 4.88 5.43 -58.06
N ARG A 389 3.94 5.19 -58.98
CA ARG A 389 3.72 6.07 -60.15
C ARG A 389 2.90 7.30 -59.72
N PRO A 390 3.23 8.50 -60.23
CA PRO A 390 2.53 9.74 -59.84
C PRO A 390 1.05 9.78 -60.26
N VAL A 391 0.67 8.99 -61.27
CA VAL A 391 -0.72 8.78 -61.69
C VAL A 391 -0.93 7.28 -61.87
N VAL A 392 -1.81 6.69 -61.06
CA VAL A 392 -2.17 5.27 -61.12
C VAL A 392 -3.59 5.16 -61.70
N ALA A 393 -3.77 4.29 -62.70
CA ALA A 393 -5.08 4.07 -63.29
C ALA A 393 -6.00 3.30 -62.31
N GLU A 394 -7.28 3.68 -62.25
CA GLU A 394 -8.28 3.04 -61.38
C GLU A 394 -8.35 1.51 -61.57
N VAL A 395 -8.16 1.03 -62.79
CA VAL A 395 -8.16 -0.41 -63.11
C VAL A 395 -7.05 -1.15 -62.36
N SER A 396 -5.86 -0.56 -62.28
CA SER A 396 -4.73 -1.14 -61.54
C SER A 396 -4.99 -1.18 -60.04
N ILE A 397 -5.66 -0.16 -59.48
CA ILE A 397 -6.03 -0.13 -58.06
C ILE A 397 -7.05 -1.24 -57.76
N LEU A 398 -8.05 -1.41 -58.62
CA LEU A 398 -9.05 -2.48 -58.48
C LEU A 398 -8.44 -3.88 -58.64
N GLU A 399 -7.48 -4.06 -59.54
CA GLU A 399 -6.76 -5.33 -59.70
C GLU A 399 -5.95 -5.69 -58.45
N LEU A 400 -5.20 -4.73 -57.88
CA LEU A 400 -4.46 -4.94 -56.63
C LEU A 400 -5.40 -5.21 -55.46
N ALA A 401 -6.53 -4.50 -55.37
CA ALA A 401 -7.56 -4.75 -54.37
C ALA A 401 -8.18 -6.15 -54.51
N ASP A 402 -8.41 -6.64 -55.74
CA ASP A 402 -8.90 -8.00 -55.97
C ASP A 402 -7.85 -9.06 -55.59
N LYS A 403 -6.57 -8.84 -55.92
CA LYS A 403 -5.47 -9.71 -55.48
C LYS A 403 -5.38 -9.80 -53.96
N LEU A 404 -5.47 -8.67 -53.25
CA LEU A 404 -5.48 -8.65 -51.78
C LEU A 404 -6.73 -9.32 -51.20
N ASN A 405 -7.91 -9.12 -51.81
CA ASN A 405 -9.13 -9.83 -51.46
C ASN A 405 -8.99 -11.36 -51.63
N ASN A 406 -8.41 -11.82 -52.74
CA ASN A 406 -8.20 -13.25 -52.98
C ASN A 406 -7.20 -13.84 -51.96
N HIS A 407 -6.09 -13.14 -51.70
CA HIS A 407 -5.12 -13.57 -50.68
C HIS A 407 -5.75 -13.68 -49.28
N THR A 408 -6.46 -12.63 -48.85
CA THR A 408 -7.17 -12.64 -47.56
C THR A 408 -8.29 -13.65 -47.50
N LYS A 409 -8.90 -14.06 -48.61
CA LYS A 409 -9.96 -15.07 -48.62
C LYS A 409 -9.46 -16.48 -48.30
N PHE A 410 -8.30 -16.88 -48.84
CA PHE A 410 -7.82 -18.27 -48.74
C PHE A 410 -6.81 -18.51 -47.61
N ASN A 411 -6.10 -17.47 -47.16
CA ASN A 411 -5.07 -17.60 -46.13
C ASN A 411 -5.60 -17.25 -44.72
N SER A 412 -4.94 -17.80 -43.71
CA SER A 412 -5.14 -17.49 -42.29
C SER A 412 -3.86 -16.91 -41.70
N TYR A 413 -3.98 -15.89 -40.86
CA TYR A 413 -2.85 -15.15 -40.33
C TYR A 413 -2.72 -15.39 -38.83
N THR A 414 -1.67 -16.11 -38.45
CA THR A 414 -1.30 -16.38 -37.05
C THR A 414 -0.21 -15.45 -36.54
N ASN A 415 0.56 -14.83 -37.45
CA ASN A 415 1.59 -13.86 -37.14
C ASN A 415 1.00 -12.44 -37.13
N PRO A 416 1.20 -11.65 -36.05
CA PRO A 416 0.70 -10.27 -35.98
C PRO A 416 1.29 -9.35 -37.06
N ILE A 417 2.52 -9.62 -37.54
CA ILE A 417 3.17 -8.82 -38.59
C ILE A 417 2.47 -8.98 -39.95
N ASP A 418 1.93 -10.17 -40.24
CA ASP A 418 1.14 -10.38 -41.45
C ASP A 418 -0.18 -9.59 -41.40
N ILE A 419 -0.82 -9.51 -40.21
CA ILE A 419 -2.02 -8.70 -40.01
C ILE A 419 -1.70 -7.21 -40.22
N ALA A 420 -0.66 -6.69 -39.57
CA ALA A 420 -0.19 -5.32 -39.75
C ALA A 420 0.10 -5.02 -41.24
N THR A 421 0.79 -5.93 -41.93
CA THR A 421 1.12 -5.78 -43.35
C THR A 421 -0.13 -5.72 -44.23
N ILE A 422 -1.19 -6.48 -43.95
CA ILE A 422 -2.45 -6.40 -44.71
C ILE A 422 -3.15 -5.06 -44.47
N ILE A 423 -3.13 -4.56 -43.24
CA ILE A 423 -3.69 -3.25 -42.88
C ILE A 423 -2.93 -2.14 -43.61
N ASP A 424 -1.59 -2.23 -43.68
CA ASP A 424 -0.75 -1.30 -44.45
C ASP A 424 -1.05 -1.35 -45.95
N LEU A 425 -1.18 -2.55 -46.53
CA LEU A 425 -1.55 -2.72 -47.94
C LEU A 425 -2.93 -2.11 -48.24
N LEU A 426 -3.88 -2.29 -47.32
CA LEU A 426 -5.19 -1.67 -47.41
C LEU A 426 -5.11 -0.14 -47.27
N GLY A 427 -4.29 0.37 -46.35
CA GLY A 427 -4.00 1.79 -46.19
C GLY A 427 -3.43 2.41 -47.47
N MET A 428 -2.42 1.79 -48.07
CA MET A 428 -1.83 2.22 -49.35
C MET A 428 -2.86 2.24 -50.49
N LEU A 429 -3.77 1.26 -50.57
CA LEU A 429 -4.85 1.26 -51.56
C LEU A 429 -5.78 2.46 -51.35
N VAL A 430 -6.22 2.68 -50.12
CA VAL A 430 -7.12 3.78 -49.76
C VAL A 430 -6.48 5.14 -50.04
N GLU A 431 -5.22 5.34 -49.65
CA GLU A 431 -4.49 6.58 -49.88
C GLU A 431 -4.29 6.87 -51.36
N THR A 432 -3.83 5.88 -52.14
CA THR A 432 -3.68 6.02 -53.60
C THR A 432 -5.01 6.37 -54.25
N GLN A 433 -6.09 5.73 -53.81
CA GLN A 433 -7.44 5.95 -54.32
C GLN A 433 -7.95 7.37 -54.04
N GLY A 434 -7.46 8.03 -52.98
CA GLY A 434 -7.74 9.42 -52.61
C GLY A 434 -6.95 10.46 -53.42
N VAL A 435 -5.72 10.15 -53.84
CA VAL A 435 -4.86 11.03 -54.65
C VAL A 435 -5.35 11.17 -56.09
N SER A 436 -6.01 10.14 -56.64
CA SER A 436 -6.51 10.10 -58.02
C SER A 436 -7.69 11.05 -58.34
N ILE A 437 -8.18 11.86 -57.40
CA ILE A 437 -9.34 12.73 -57.59
C ILE A 437 -8.90 14.13 -58.04
N HIS A 438 -9.03 14.42 -59.35
CA HIS A 438 -8.84 15.77 -59.87
C HIS A 438 -10.16 16.55 -59.86
N VAL A 439 -10.12 17.75 -59.29
CA VAL A 439 -11.28 18.62 -59.01
C VAL A 439 -12.03 18.98 -60.29
N VAL A 440 -13.36 18.82 -60.27
CA VAL A 440 -14.27 19.37 -61.29
C VAL A 440 -15.02 20.56 -60.69
N SER A 441 -14.99 21.68 -61.40
CA SER A 441 -15.70 22.91 -61.08
C SER A 441 -17.19 22.82 -61.44
N TRP A 442 -18.05 23.41 -60.60
CA TRP A 442 -19.51 23.45 -60.76
C TRP A 442 -19.99 24.88 -61.10
N ASN A 443 -21.14 25.01 -61.78
CA ASN A 443 -21.64 26.27 -62.33
C ASN A 443 -23.07 26.56 -61.81
N ASP A 444 -23.25 27.66 -61.06
CA ASP A 444 -24.55 28.20 -60.62
C ASP A 444 -24.77 29.65 -61.11
N GLY A 445 -24.45 29.88 -62.38
CA GLY A 445 -25.00 31.02 -63.13
C GLY A 445 -24.39 32.40 -62.88
N LYS A 446 -23.31 32.58 -62.09
CA LYS A 446 -22.65 33.91 -61.92
C LYS A 446 -21.13 34.02 -62.07
N ASP A 447 -20.32 32.97 -61.97
CA ASP A 447 -18.86 33.04 -62.20
C ASP A 447 -18.27 31.75 -62.78
N ASN A 448 -17.19 31.86 -63.56
CA ASN A 448 -16.52 30.75 -64.26
C ASN A 448 -15.24 30.30 -63.55
N TYR A 449 -15.09 29.00 -63.25
CA TYR A 449 -13.78 28.38 -62.96
C TYR A 449 -13.65 26.97 -63.58
N ALA A 450 -12.39 26.54 -63.79
CA ALA A 450 -11.94 25.64 -64.86
C ALA A 450 -12.18 24.13 -64.68
N ARG A 451 -12.44 23.45 -65.81
CA ARG A 451 -12.66 22.01 -65.98
C ARG A 451 -11.34 21.30 -66.32
N THR A 452 -10.88 20.35 -65.52
CA THR A 452 -9.84 19.41 -65.98
C THR A 452 -10.48 18.21 -66.67
N GLN A 453 -10.22 18.08 -67.97
CA GLN A 453 -10.47 16.89 -68.78
C GLN A 453 -9.37 15.85 -68.49
N THR A 454 -9.69 14.80 -67.73
CA THR A 454 -8.84 13.60 -67.70
C THR A 454 -9.69 12.35 -67.53
N ASN A 455 -9.49 11.35 -68.40
CA ASN A 455 -10.04 9.98 -68.37
C ASN A 455 -9.65 9.15 -67.12
N TYR A 456 -9.10 9.78 -66.08
CA TYR A 456 -8.54 9.12 -64.90
C TYR A 456 -9.49 9.10 -63.70
N ASN A 457 -10.61 9.85 -63.73
CA ASN A 457 -11.55 9.86 -62.62
C ASN A 457 -12.41 8.57 -62.61
N PRO A 458 -12.58 7.92 -61.44
CA PRO A 458 -13.35 6.69 -61.29
C PRO A 458 -14.82 6.89 -61.63
N THR A 459 -15.45 5.86 -62.18
CA THR A 459 -16.91 5.81 -62.34
C THR A 459 -17.61 5.42 -61.03
N MET A 460 -18.91 5.69 -60.94
CA MET A 460 -19.71 5.25 -59.78
C MET A 460 -19.71 3.72 -59.62
N VAL A 461 -19.67 2.98 -60.73
CA VAL A 461 -19.56 1.51 -60.72
C VAL A 461 -18.23 1.09 -60.12
N GLN A 462 -17.10 1.66 -60.56
CA GLN A 462 -15.78 1.39 -60.01
C GLN A 462 -15.68 1.75 -58.52
N THR A 463 -16.27 2.88 -58.12
CA THR A 463 -16.32 3.29 -56.71
C THR A 463 -17.10 2.28 -55.85
N LYS A 464 -18.23 1.75 -56.35
CA LYS A 464 -18.97 0.67 -55.68
C LYS A 464 -18.18 -0.63 -55.60
N VAL A 465 -17.50 -1.02 -56.68
CA VAL A 465 -16.66 -2.24 -56.70
C VAL A 465 -15.49 -2.12 -55.73
N PHE A 466 -14.81 -0.97 -55.69
CA PHE A 466 -13.75 -0.70 -54.71
C PHE A 466 -14.28 -0.81 -53.27
N ALA A 467 -15.42 -0.18 -52.98
CA ALA A 467 -16.05 -0.29 -51.67
C ALA A 467 -16.39 -1.74 -51.31
N GLN A 468 -16.90 -2.53 -52.26
CA GLN A 468 -17.15 -3.97 -52.06
C GLN A 468 -15.88 -4.77 -51.75
N LEU A 469 -14.78 -4.51 -52.47
CA LEU A 469 -13.49 -5.19 -52.27
C LEU A 469 -12.92 -4.87 -50.89
N VAL A 470 -12.88 -3.59 -50.50
CA VAL A 470 -12.44 -3.16 -49.16
C VAL A 470 -13.28 -3.83 -48.08
N THR A 471 -14.61 -3.84 -48.23
CA THR A 471 -15.52 -4.50 -47.27
C THR A 471 -15.20 -5.99 -47.12
N ARG A 472 -14.93 -6.71 -48.23
CA ARG A 472 -14.57 -8.13 -48.20
C ARG A 472 -13.21 -8.39 -47.56
N ILE A 473 -12.22 -7.54 -47.83
CA ILE A 473 -10.88 -7.64 -47.23
C ILE A 473 -10.97 -7.50 -45.71
N VAL A 474 -11.69 -6.48 -45.23
CA VAL A 474 -11.87 -6.25 -43.79
C VAL A 474 -12.67 -7.39 -43.14
N ASP A 475 -13.74 -7.86 -43.79
CA ASP A 475 -14.51 -9.01 -43.29
C ASP A 475 -13.67 -10.30 -43.20
N ASN A 476 -12.84 -10.57 -44.21
CA ASN A 476 -11.92 -11.70 -44.24
C ASN A 476 -10.86 -11.62 -43.13
N LEU A 477 -10.40 -10.40 -42.81
CA LEU A 477 -9.37 -10.12 -41.80
C LEU A 477 -9.93 -10.24 -40.38
N LEU A 478 -11.16 -9.78 -40.14
CA LEU A 478 -11.88 -9.87 -38.86
C LEU A 478 -12.48 -11.26 -38.58
N ASN A 479 -12.34 -12.20 -39.51
CA ASN A 479 -12.78 -13.57 -39.33
C ASN A 479 -12.04 -14.26 -38.16
N ARG A 480 -12.75 -15.08 -37.37
CA ARG A 480 -12.21 -15.80 -36.21
C ARG A 480 -10.96 -16.63 -36.49
N ARG A 481 -10.74 -17.09 -37.73
CA ARG A 481 -9.52 -17.82 -38.11
C ARG A 481 -8.21 -17.05 -37.87
N ASN A 482 -8.26 -15.72 -37.80
CA ASN A 482 -7.09 -14.87 -37.57
C ASN A 482 -6.95 -14.46 -36.09
N GLU A 483 -7.75 -15.03 -35.18
CA GLU A 483 -7.75 -14.67 -33.75
C GLU A 483 -6.38 -14.84 -33.09
N VAL A 484 -5.61 -15.86 -33.50
CA VAL A 484 -4.26 -16.09 -32.98
C VAL A 484 -3.34 -14.91 -33.29
N GLY A 485 -3.33 -14.42 -34.54
CA GLY A 485 -2.53 -13.27 -34.92
C GLY A 485 -3.00 -11.97 -34.26
N TRP A 486 -4.32 -11.76 -34.17
CA TRP A 486 -4.88 -10.58 -33.49
C TRP A 486 -4.54 -10.55 -31.99
N ASN A 487 -4.60 -11.69 -31.32
CA ASN A 487 -4.24 -11.82 -29.90
C ASN A 487 -2.73 -11.66 -29.66
N ALA A 488 -1.90 -11.97 -30.66
CA ALA A 488 -0.46 -11.80 -30.62
C ALA A 488 0.01 -10.35 -30.89
N THR A 489 -0.90 -9.42 -31.20
CA THR A 489 -0.54 -8.00 -31.41
C THR A 489 -0.05 -7.37 -30.11
N GLU A 490 1.02 -6.59 -30.21
CA GLU A 490 1.65 -5.93 -29.08
C GLU A 490 1.98 -4.46 -29.38
N PRO A 491 1.48 -3.49 -28.60
CA PRO A 491 0.47 -3.61 -27.54
C PRO A 491 -0.89 -4.11 -28.04
N SER A 492 -1.60 -4.88 -27.24
CA SER A 492 -2.90 -5.46 -27.62
C SER A 492 -3.88 -4.40 -28.13
N GLY A 493 -4.41 -4.63 -29.33
CA GLY A 493 -5.38 -3.76 -29.97
C GLY A 493 -4.82 -2.63 -30.83
N THR A 494 -3.50 -2.44 -30.88
CA THR A 494 -2.85 -1.38 -31.69
C THR A 494 -3.18 -1.53 -33.17
N GLU A 495 -3.10 -2.75 -33.72
CA GLU A 495 -3.45 -3.01 -35.12
C GLU A 495 -4.95 -2.81 -35.40
N GLY A 496 -5.82 -3.06 -34.41
CA GLY A 496 -7.24 -2.77 -34.52
C GLY A 496 -7.47 -1.27 -34.71
N GLU A 497 -6.72 -0.44 -33.99
CA GLU A 497 -6.78 1.02 -34.15
C GLU A 497 -6.20 1.50 -35.48
N ALA A 498 -5.11 0.87 -35.95
CA ALA A 498 -4.57 1.13 -37.29
C ALA A 498 -5.61 0.85 -38.37
N LEU A 499 -6.32 -0.28 -38.28
CA LEU A 499 -7.42 -0.62 -39.18
C LEU A 499 -8.58 0.39 -39.10
N MET A 500 -8.93 0.88 -37.90
CA MET A 500 -9.95 1.94 -37.76
C MET A 500 -9.52 3.25 -38.43
N SER A 501 -8.24 3.60 -38.35
CA SER A 501 -7.67 4.76 -39.03
C SER A 501 -7.78 4.62 -40.55
N VAL A 502 -7.42 3.44 -41.09
CA VAL A 502 -7.59 3.13 -42.52
C VAL A 502 -9.05 3.21 -42.95
N MET A 503 -9.98 2.70 -42.14
CA MET A 503 -11.42 2.77 -42.42
C MET A 503 -11.98 4.19 -42.36
N ARG A 504 -11.46 5.04 -41.47
CA ARG A 504 -11.78 6.47 -41.44
C ARG A 504 -11.32 7.14 -42.74
N ASN A 505 -10.08 6.93 -43.15
CA ASN A 505 -9.53 7.48 -44.41
C ASN A 505 -10.32 6.96 -45.62
N PHE A 506 -10.70 5.68 -45.63
CA PHE A 506 -11.57 5.09 -46.65
C PHE A 506 -12.89 5.83 -46.76
N SER A 507 -13.53 6.12 -45.62
CA SER A 507 -14.79 6.85 -45.61
C SER A 507 -14.66 8.29 -46.11
N GLU A 508 -13.52 8.95 -45.87
CA GLU A 508 -13.21 10.27 -46.42
C GLU A 508 -13.07 10.20 -47.95
N VAL A 509 -12.29 9.24 -48.46
CA VAL A 509 -12.06 9.04 -49.90
C VAL A 509 -13.37 8.75 -50.63
N ILE A 510 -14.22 7.86 -50.10
CA ILE A 510 -15.52 7.56 -50.68
C ILE A 510 -16.44 8.78 -50.64
N SER A 511 -16.44 9.54 -49.54
CA SER A 511 -17.25 10.76 -49.42
C SER A 511 -16.87 11.78 -50.51
N ARG A 512 -15.57 12.04 -50.70
CA ARG A 512 -15.08 12.94 -51.75
C ARG A 512 -15.44 12.45 -53.16
N ARG A 513 -15.48 11.13 -53.40
CA ARG A 513 -15.91 10.55 -54.69
C ARG A 513 -17.41 10.70 -54.93
N LEU A 514 -18.23 10.50 -53.91
CA LEU A 514 -19.68 10.72 -54.02
C LEU A 514 -19.98 12.19 -54.29
N GLU A 515 -19.31 13.10 -53.59
CA GLU A 515 -19.39 14.54 -53.82
C GLU A 515 -19.03 14.90 -55.28
N TYR A 516 -17.95 14.31 -55.80
CA TYR A 516 -17.56 14.48 -57.20
C TYR A 516 -18.67 14.05 -58.18
N HIS A 517 -19.30 12.90 -57.97
CA HIS A 517 -20.38 12.41 -58.84
C HIS A 517 -21.66 13.25 -58.76
N VAL A 518 -21.93 13.86 -57.61
CA VAL A 518 -23.01 14.84 -57.44
C VAL A 518 -22.67 16.12 -58.22
N LYS A 519 -21.44 16.64 -58.10
CA LYS A 519 -20.96 17.83 -58.84
C LYS A 519 -20.98 17.61 -60.36
N ASP A 520 -20.66 16.41 -60.84
CA ASP A 520 -20.71 16.02 -62.26
C ASP A 520 -22.14 15.77 -62.79
N ARG A 521 -23.19 16.04 -61.99
CA ARG A 521 -24.61 15.82 -62.29
C ARG A 521 -24.97 14.38 -62.70
N LYS A 522 -24.08 13.40 -62.43
CA LYS A 522 -24.30 11.98 -62.70
C LYS A 522 -25.11 11.29 -61.61
N LEU A 523 -25.26 11.93 -60.46
CA LEU A 523 -26.03 11.45 -59.33
C LEU A 523 -27.00 12.52 -58.84
N SER A 524 -28.23 12.14 -58.56
CA SER A 524 -29.20 13.04 -57.92
C SER A 524 -28.91 13.16 -56.42
N LYS A 525 -29.36 14.26 -55.81
CA LYS A 525 -29.08 14.61 -54.40
C LYS A 525 -29.44 13.48 -53.42
N GLY A 526 -30.58 12.82 -53.62
CA GLY A 526 -31.08 11.75 -52.74
C GLY A 526 -30.49 10.36 -53.03
N GLU A 527 -29.62 10.22 -54.03
CA GLU A 527 -29.02 8.93 -54.43
C GLU A 527 -27.53 8.83 -54.05
N ALA A 528 -26.95 9.90 -53.50
CA ALA A 528 -25.52 10.03 -53.19
C ALA A 528 -25.12 9.27 -51.93
N MET A 529 -25.27 7.95 -51.99
CA MET A 529 -24.93 7.05 -50.89
C MET A 529 -24.45 5.67 -51.36
N ILE A 530 -23.58 5.07 -50.54
CA ILE A 530 -23.13 3.69 -50.68
C ILE A 530 -23.40 2.96 -49.37
N ARG A 531 -24.00 1.79 -49.49
CA ARG A 531 -24.24 0.85 -48.39
C ARG A 531 -23.56 -0.47 -48.72
N GLN A 532 -22.89 -1.07 -47.74
CA GLN A 532 -22.32 -2.41 -47.83
C GLN A 532 -22.50 -3.13 -46.51
N SER A 533 -22.67 -4.46 -46.58
CA SER A 533 -22.82 -5.33 -45.41
C SER A 533 -22.09 -6.65 -45.64
N LYS A 534 -21.39 -7.08 -44.58
CA LYS A 534 -20.74 -8.38 -44.40
C LYS A 534 -20.82 -8.77 -42.92
N ALA A 535 -20.42 -10.00 -42.59
CA ALA A 535 -20.61 -10.57 -41.25
C ALA A 535 -19.95 -9.76 -40.13
N ASN A 536 -18.79 -9.14 -40.39
CA ASN A 536 -18.03 -8.39 -39.38
C ASN A 536 -18.00 -6.87 -39.60
N ILE A 537 -18.60 -6.36 -40.68
CA ILE A 537 -18.62 -4.93 -41.00
C ILE A 537 -19.82 -4.55 -41.85
N SER A 538 -20.52 -3.49 -41.43
CA SER A 538 -21.63 -2.89 -42.16
C SER A 538 -21.50 -1.37 -42.13
N PHE A 539 -21.76 -0.70 -43.26
CA PHE A 539 -21.67 0.77 -43.31
C PHE A 539 -22.63 1.42 -44.30
N LYS A 540 -22.87 2.71 -44.05
CA LYS A 540 -23.60 3.65 -44.91
C LYS A 540 -22.81 4.95 -44.97
N ILE A 541 -22.42 5.36 -46.17
CA ILE A 541 -21.73 6.62 -46.45
C ILE A 541 -22.63 7.43 -47.37
N GLN A 542 -22.91 8.68 -47.01
CA GLN A 542 -23.84 9.55 -47.72
C GLN A 542 -23.40 11.02 -47.70
N ILE A 543 -23.87 11.81 -48.65
CA ILE A 543 -23.52 13.23 -48.80
C ILE A 543 -24.70 14.12 -48.44
N TRP A 544 -24.45 15.14 -47.63
CA TRP A 544 -25.40 16.17 -47.22
C TRP A 544 -24.94 17.56 -47.67
N TRP A 545 -25.89 18.48 -47.82
CA TRP A 545 -25.59 19.90 -47.99
C TRP A 545 -25.43 20.53 -46.61
N ILE A 546 -24.45 21.41 -46.44
CA ILE A 546 -24.21 22.04 -45.14
C ILE A 546 -25.36 22.96 -44.68
N GLU A 547 -26.15 23.45 -45.64
CA GLU A 547 -27.30 24.33 -45.39
C GLU A 547 -28.54 23.55 -44.96
N ASP A 548 -28.58 22.24 -45.24
CA ASP A 548 -29.68 21.37 -44.85
C ASP A 548 -29.38 20.76 -43.46
N PRO A 549 -30.39 20.62 -42.58
CA PRO A 549 -30.21 19.92 -41.32
C PRO A 549 -29.82 18.47 -41.58
N ILE A 550 -28.71 18.03 -40.97
CA ILE A 550 -28.20 16.67 -41.18
C ILE A 550 -28.93 15.72 -40.23
N PHE A 551 -29.57 14.70 -40.79
CA PHE A 551 -30.15 13.60 -40.03
C PHE A 551 -29.75 12.26 -40.64
N THR A 552 -29.28 11.34 -39.82
CA THR A 552 -28.96 9.98 -40.28
C THR A 552 -29.27 8.95 -39.22
N THR A 553 -29.87 7.84 -39.64
CA THR A 553 -30.04 6.64 -38.83
C THR A 553 -29.44 5.47 -39.60
N PHE A 554 -28.61 4.67 -38.94
CA PHE A 554 -28.06 3.46 -39.50
C PHE A 554 -27.89 2.36 -38.44
N PRO A 555 -28.36 1.14 -38.71
CA PRO A 555 -29.28 0.77 -39.79
C PRO A 555 -30.72 1.25 -39.51
N ASP A 556 -31.35 1.90 -40.49
CA ASP A 556 -32.80 2.17 -40.48
C ASP A 556 -33.60 0.93 -40.93
N ARG A 557 -34.94 1.02 -40.96
CA ARG A 557 -35.80 -0.12 -41.36
C ARG A 557 -35.50 -0.61 -42.80
N VAL A 558 -35.22 0.30 -43.71
CA VAL A 558 -34.92 -0.03 -45.12
C VAL A 558 -33.52 -0.64 -45.22
N ASP A 559 -32.56 -0.12 -44.46
CA ASP A 559 -31.21 -0.67 -44.38
C ASP A 559 -31.24 -2.11 -43.88
N ARG A 560 -32.06 -2.44 -42.86
CA ARG A 560 -32.21 -3.80 -42.34
C ARG A 560 -32.75 -4.77 -43.38
N ASP A 561 -33.80 -4.37 -44.09
CA ASP A 561 -34.42 -5.21 -45.12
C ASP A 561 -33.49 -5.42 -46.33
N LEU A 562 -32.72 -4.39 -46.73
CA LEU A 562 -31.82 -4.44 -47.88
C LEU A 562 -30.49 -5.15 -47.61
N LEU A 563 -29.96 -5.04 -46.39
CA LEU A 563 -28.64 -5.55 -46.00
C LEU A 563 -28.71 -6.82 -45.14
N GLU A 564 -29.92 -7.34 -44.88
CA GLU A 564 -30.19 -8.52 -44.06
C GLU A 564 -29.57 -8.43 -42.65
N LEU A 565 -29.61 -7.26 -42.03
CA LEU A 565 -29.00 -6.99 -40.71
C LEU A 565 -29.92 -7.41 -39.56
N ASP A 566 -29.37 -8.06 -38.53
CA ASP A 566 -30.14 -8.45 -37.34
C ASP A 566 -30.67 -7.19 -36.61
N PRO A 567 -31.98 -7.11 -36.28
CA PRO A 567 -32.54 -6.09 -35.40
C PRO A 567 -31.71 -5.80 -34.14
N GLN A 568 -30.98 -6.79 -33.63
CA GLN A 568 -30.18 -6.71 -32.41
C GLN A 568 -28.80 -6.09 -32.60
N GLU A 569 -28.31 -5.84 -33.82
CA GLU A 569 -26.95 -5.32 -34.06
C GLU A 569 -26.72 -3.83 -33.67
N GLY A 570 -27.67 -3.21 -32.97
CA GLY A 570 -27.57 -1.82 -32.53
C GLY A 570 -27.88 -0.78 -33.61
N THR A 571 -27.86 0.50 -33.24
CA THR A 571 -28.15 1.65 -34.12
C THR A 571 -27.34 2.88 -33.73
N VAL A 572 -26.95 3.67 -34.74
CA VAL A 572 -26.39 5.02 -34.59
C VAL A 572 -27.33 6.02 -35.25
N GLU A 573 -27.65 7.08 -34.53
CA GLU A 573 -28.55 8.13 -34.96
C GLU A 573 -27.94 9.51 -34.70
N LEU A 574 -27.88 10.35 -35.73
CA LEU A 574 -27.55 11.77 -35.61
C LEU A 574 -28.82 12.55 -35.93
N LEU A 575 -29.32 13.30 -34.94
CA LEU A 575 -30.58 14.02 -35.02
C LEU A 575 -30.34 15.50 -35.32
N ASN A 576 -30.79 15.97 -36.48
CA ASN A 576 -30.98 17.40 -36.76
C ASN A 576 -29.75 18.27 -36.40
N GLU A 577 -28.58 17.93 -36.95
CA GLU A 577 -27.33 18.67 -36.71
C GLU A 577 -27.22 19.84 -37.69
N ASN A 578 -26.95 21.04 -37.14
CA ASN A 578 -26.73 22.26 -37.91
C ASN A 578 -25.27 22.72 -37.73
N LEU A 579 -24.39 22.29 -38.64
CA LEU A 579 -22.97 22.63 -38.59
C LEU A 579 -22.76 24.13 -38.86
N LYS A 580 -22.16 24.85 -37.89
CA LYS A 580 -21.74 26.25 -38.05
C LYS A 580 -20.27 26.28 -38.44
N LEU A 581 -19.95 26.68 -39.66
CA LEU A 581 -18.56 26.89 -40.10
C LEU A 581 -18.00 28.20 -39.53
N SER A 582 -16.78 28.14 -38.99
CA SER A 582 -16.10 29.31 -38.40
C SER A 582 -15.68 30.37 -39.43
N GLN A 583 -15.60 30.00 -40.72
CA GLN A 583 -15.32 30.92 -41.83
C GLN A 583 -16.34 30.76 -42.97
N ARG A 584 -17.02 31.85 -43.32
CA ARG A 584 -17.82 31.94 -44.56
C ARG A 584 -16.88 31.91 -45.76
N MET A 585 -16.67 30.74 -46.36
CA MET A 585 -16.12 30.66 -47.71
C MET A 585 -17.14 31.25 -48.69
N SER A 586 -16.70 32.24 -49.45
CA SER A 586 -17.51 32.97 -50.42
C SER A 586 -17.90 32.07 -51.59
N GLY A 587 -19.18 31.69 -51.68
CA GLY A 587 -19.86 31.36 -52.94
C GLY A 587 -19.73 29.93 -53.50
N SER A 588 -19.25 28.92 -52.76
CA SER A 588 -19.29 27.52 -53.20
C SER A 588 -20.15 26.66 -52.27
N PRO A 589 -21.00 25.75 -52.80
CA PRO A 589 -21.77 24.83 -51.98
C PRO A 589 -20.83 23.86 -51.26
N VAL A 590 -20.90 23.85 -49.92
CA VAL A 590 -20.11 22.95 -49.08
C VAL A 590 -20.93 21.69 -48.81
N PHE A 591 -20.35 20.54 -49.14
CA PHE A 591 -20.93 19.23 -48.87
C PHE A 591 -20.31 18.63 -47.61
N VAL A 592 -21.09 17.81 -46.91
CA VAL A 592 -20.66 17.07 -45.73
C VAL A 592 -20.83 15.57 -46.00
N GLY A 593 -19.73 14.82 -45.93
CA GLY A 593 -19.75 13.37 -45.97
C GLY A 593 -20.06 12.81 -44.60
N VAL A 594 -21.17 12.07 -44.48
CA VAL A 594 -21.58 11.40 -43.25
C VAL A 594 -21.36 9.90 -43.43
N ALA A 595 -20.45 9.34 -42.65
CA ALA A 595 -20.12 7.92 -42.68
C ALA A 595 -20.46 7.25 -41.35
N THR A 596 -21.34 6.27 -41.38
CA THR A 596 -21.73 5.43 -40.24
C THR A 596 -21.25 4.01 -40.44
N PHE A 597 -20.53 3.48 -39.47
CA PHE A 597 -20.03 2.09 -39.45
C PHE A 597 -20.58 1.34 -38.25
N LEU A 598 -20.85 0.06 -38.47
CA LEU A 598 -21.24 -0.91 -37.47
C LEU A 598 -20.30 -2.12 -37.57
N TYR A 599 -19.69 -2.45 -36.45
CA TYR A 599 -18.74 -3.55 -36.33
C TYR A 599 -19.18 -4.54 -35.24
N PRO A 600 -19.85 -5.65 -35.60
CA PRO A 600 -20.40 -6.61 -34.63
C PRO A 600 -19.35 -7.30 -33.75
N SER A 601 -18.19 -7.65 -34.31
CA SER A 601 -17.17 -8.50 -33.66
C SER A 601 -15.83 -7.81 -33.37
N PHE A 602 -15.75 -6.51 -33.67
CA PHE A 602 -14.50 -5.75 -33.68
C PHE A 602 -14.01 -5.34 -32.29
N SER A 603 -14.88 -5.39 -31.28
CA SER A 603 -14.48 -5.23 -29.87
C SER A 603 -13.30 -6.13 -29.50
N ARG A 604 -13.25 -7.34 -30.06
CA ARG A 604 -12.22 -8.36 -29.81
C ARG A 604 -10.80 -7.97 -30.19
N VAL A 605 -10.65 -7.09 -31.18
CA VAL A 605 -9.35 -6.71 -31.76
C VAL A 605 -8.91 -5.31 -31.32
N LEU A 606 -9.67 -4.68 -30.42
CA LEU A 606 -9.39 -3.36 -29.86
C LEU A 606 -8.73 -3.45 -28.48
N PRO A 607 -8.04 -2.38 -28.03
CA PRO A 607 -7.42 -2.38 -26.71
C PRO A 607 -8.46 -2.56 -25.60
N ASN A 608 -8.02 -3.13 -24.48
CA ASN A 608 -8.82 -3.46 -23.29
C ASN A 608 -9.85 -4.60 -23.48
N HIS A 609 -9.64 -5.52 -24.43
CA HIS A 609 -10.53 -6.67 -24.58
C HIS A 609 -10.15 -7.88 -23.70
N PHE A 610 -8.91 -8.11 -23.19
CA PHE A 610 -8.67 -9.30 -22.33
C PHE A 610 -7.38 -9.41 -21.44
N PHE A 611 -7.55 -10.18 -20.34
CA PHE A 611 -6.64 -11.10 -19.60
C PHE A 611 -5.53 -10.61 -18.64
N LYS A 612 -5.60 -9.40 -18.07
CA LYS A 612 -4.98 -9.15 -16.75
C LYS A 612 -6.01 -8.56 -15.79
N ARG A 613 -6.26 -9.28 -14.68
CA ARG A 613 -7.14 -8.91 -13.56
C ARG A 613 -6.74 -7.54 -13.01
N THR A 614 -7.28 -6.48 -13.60
CA THR A 614 -7.21 -5.11 -13.11
C THR A 614 -8.60 -4.50 -13.31
N LYS A 615 -8.95 -3.60 -12.39
CA LYS A 615 -10.28 -3.02 -12.11
C LYS A 615 -10.85 -2.13 -13.23
N GLU A 616 -10.53 -2.40 -14.50
CA GLU A 616 -10.84 -1.51 -15.63
C GLU A 616 -12.06 -1.97 -16.42
N ASN A 617 -12.82 -0.96 -16.87
CA ASN A 617 -14.03 -1.04 -17.70
C ASN A 617 -13.75 -1.75 -19.05
N ASN A 618 -14.28 -2.96 -19.25
CA ASN A 618 -14.11 -3.72 -20.51
C ASN A 618 -15.21 -3.39 -21.52
N ILE A 619 -14.89 -3.33 -22.82
CA ILE A 619 -15.88 -3.13 -23.88
C ILE A 619 -16.79 -4.36 -23.93
N ASN A 620 -18.10 -4.14 -23.76
CA ASN A 620 -19.09 -5.22 -23.72
C ASN A 620 -20.21 -5.03 -24.76
N THR A 621 -19.92 -4.31 -25.85
CA THR A 621 -20.87 -4.05 -26.94
C THR A 621 -20.19 -4.17 -28.30
N PRO A 622 -20.97 -4.31 -29.39
CA PRO A 622 -20.49 -3.98 -30.73
C PRO A 622 -19.89 -2.57 -30.78
N VAL A 623 -19.00 -2.35 -31.73
CA VAL A 623 -18.34 -1.06 -31.91
C VAL A 623 -19.00 -0.33 -33.07
N VAL A 624 -19.29 0.95 -32.88
CA VAL A 624 -19.90 1.80 -33.91
C VAL A 624 -19.07 3.04 -34.13
N ALA A 625 -19.06 3.56 -35.35
CA ALA A 625 -18.35 4.80 -35.67
C ALA A 625 -19.21 5.75 -36.48
N LEU A 626 -19.08 7.04 -36.19
CA LEU A 626 -19.65 8.13 -36.96
C LEU A 626 -18.53 9.11 -37.31
N TYR A 627 -18.33 9.34 -38.61
CA TYR A 627 -17.38 10.32 -39.13
C TYR A 627 -18.10 11.35 -39.99
N LEU A 628 -17.71 12.61 -39.81
CA LEU A 628 -18.15 13.76 -40.57
C LEU A 628 -16.94 14.35 -41.31
N HIS A 629 -17.01 14.36 -42.63
CA HIS A 629 -15.94 14.81 -43.52
C HIS A 629 -16.36 16.10 -44.23
N ILE A 630 -15.56 17.15 -44.06
CA ILE A 630 -15.73 18.45 -44.72
C ILE A 630 -14.45 18.76 -45.49
N GLU A 631 -14.60 19.23 -46.73
CA GLU A 631 -13.45 19.61 -47.55
C GLU A 631 -12.66 20.77 -46.89
N LYS A 632 -11.35 20.58 -46.67
CA LYS A 632 -10.36 21.57 -46.15
C LYS A 632 -10.51 22.03 -44.69
N GLU A 633 -11.51 21.58 -43.94
CA GLU A 633 -11.68 21.92 -42.53
C GLU A 633 -11.79 20.68 -41.64
N LYS A 634 -11.15 20.73 -40.46
CA LYS A 634 -11.38 19.77 -39.39
C LYS A 634 -12.48 20.32 -38.48
N ILE A 635 -13.57 19.58 -38.32
CA ILE A 635 -14.59 19.87 -37.31
C ILE A 635 -13.94 19.70 -35.94
N THR A 636 -13.67 20.82 -35.27
CA THR A 636 -13.05 20.88 -33.94
C THR A 636 -14.03 21.31 -32.84
N GLU A 637 -15.23 21.74 -33.22
CA GLU A 637 -16.29 22.12 -32.30
C GLU A 637 -17.19 20.93 -31.94
N ASN A 638 -17.81 20.99 -30.76
CA ASN A 638 -18.79 19.99 -30.31
C ASN A 638 -20.05 20.06 -31.18
N LEU A 639 -20.65 18.90 -31.43
CA LEU A 639 -21.93 18.78 -32.11
C LEU A 639 -23.04 19.41 -31.26
N THR A 640 -23.91 20.18 -31.91
CA THR A 640 -25.04 20.85 -31.26
C THR A 640 -26.10 19.85 -30.81
N SER A 641 -26.32 18.81 -31.60
CA SER A 641 -27.19 17.68 -31.31
C SER A 641 -26.35 16.44 -30.95
N PRO A 642 -26.73 15.69 -29.91
CA PRO A 642 -26.00 14.49 -29.53
C PRO A 642 -26.24 13.36 -30.55
N VAL A 643 -25.19 12.58 -30.80
CA VAL A 643 -25.27 11.29 -31.48
C VAL A 643 -25.88 10.29 -30.50
N ILE A 644 -27.04 9.73 -30.86
CA ILE A 644 -27.74 8.71 -30.10
C ILE A 644 -27.28 7.34 -30.58
N ILE A 645 -26.81 6.51 -29.65
CA ILE A 645 -26.24 5.20 -29.94
C ILE A 645 -26.98 4.17 -29.08
N SER A 646 -27.53 3.13 -29.69
CA SER A 646 -28.19 2.02 -28.99
C SER A 646 -27.45 0.73 -29.32
N LEU A 647 -26.87 0.07 -28.32
CA LEU A 647 -26.04 -1.13 -28.51
C LEU A 647 -26.50 -2.28 -27.60
N PRO A 648 -26.54 -3.52 -28.12
CA PRO A 648 -26.76 -4.70 -27.29
C PRO A 648 -25.50 -5.00 -26.45
N TYR A 649 -25.69 -5.60 -25.28
CA TYR A 649 -24.58 -6.19 -24.52
C TYR A 649 -24.16 -7.54 -25.13
N LEU A 650 -22.86 -7.76 -25.30
CA LEU A 650 -22.30 -9.03 -25.79
C LEU A 650 -22.37 -10.12 -24.71
N ASP A 651 -22.16 -9.75 -23.44
CA ASP A 651 -22.35 -10.58 -22.26
C ASP A 651 -23.31 -9.89 -21.28
N THR A 652 -24.42 -10.55 -20.94
CA THR A 652 -25.45 -10.03 -20.04
C THR A 652 -25.28 -10.45 -18.58
N PHE A 653 -24.26 -11.24 -18.25
CA PHE A 653 -24.06 -11.77 -16.90
C PHE A 653 -23.39 -10.74 -15.98
N ASN A 654 -24.06 -10.38 -14.88
CA ASN A 654 -23.48 -9.60 -13.77
C ASN A 654 -22.87 -8.24 -14.21
N ILE A 655 -23.53 -7.56 -15.17
CA ILE A 655 -23.16 -6.22 -15.62
C ILE A 655 -23.33 -5.22 -14.47
N SER A 656 -22.27 -4.46 -14.18
CA SER A 656 -22.33 -3.29 -13.30
C SER A 656 -21.61 -2.10 -13.93
N ASN A 657 -21.95 -0.88 -13.50
CA ASN A 657 -21.33 0.37 -13.95
C ASN A 657 -21.15 0.50 -15.48
N PRO A 658 -22.23 0.41 -16.29
CA PRO A 658 -22.09 0.68 -17.70
C PRO A 658 -21.64 2.14 -17.92
N GLU A 659 -20.69 2.36 -18.83
CA GLU A 659 -20.20 3.68 -19.19
C GLU A 659 -20.11 3.83 -20.72
N CYS A 660 -20.70 4.90 -21.26
CA CYS A 660 -20.52 5.27 -22.66
C CYS A 660 -19.12 5.85 -22.88
N VAL A 661 -18.36 5.25 -23.78
CA VAL A 661 -16.98 5.67 -24.07
C VAL A 661 -16.78 5.96 -25.54
N ARG A 662 -15.87 6.89 -25.81
CA ARG A 662 -15.39 7.24 -27.14
C ARG A 662 -13.89 6.99 -27.21
N LEU A 663 -13.42 6.40 -28.31
CA LEU A 663 -11.98 6.17 -28.51
C LEU A 663 -11.29 7.49 -28.89
N ARG A 664 -10.29 7.90 -28.10
CA ARG A 664 -9.48 9.08 -28.38
C ARG A 664 -8.06 8.67 -28.80
N PRO A 665 -7.59 9.10 -29.98
CA PRO A 665 -6.20 8.88 -30.37
C PRO A 665 -5.26 9.77 -29.54
N SER A 666 -4.13 9.21 -29.17
CA SER A 666 -3.03 9.86 -28.47
C SER A 666 -2.38 10.93 -29.34
N THR A 667 -2.04 12.06 -28.73
CA THR A 667 -1.40 13.19 -29.42
C THR A 667 0.13 13.15 -29.36
N ASN A 668 0.72 12.30 -28.51
CA ASN A 668 2.17 12.23 -28.27
C ASN A 668 2.74 10.87 -28.68
N LYS A 669 3.96 10.86 -29.25
CA LYS A 669 4.71 9.62 -29.51
C LYS A 669 4.95 8.89 -28.18
N GLY A 670 4.40 7.69 -28.02
CA GLY A 670 4.60 6.83 -26.84
C GLY A 670 3.42 6.74 -25.86
N GLU A 671 2.40 7.59 -25.98
CA GLU A 671 1.15 7.46 -25.20
C GLU A 671 0.13 6.57 -25.92
N LYS A 672 -0.51 5.66 -25.19
CA LYS A 672 -1.53 4.74 -25.73
C LYS A 672 -2.87 5.46 -25.95
N ASN A 673 -3.58 5.09 -27.00
CA ASN A 673 -4.97 5.49 -27.23
C ASN A 673 -5.86 5.01 -26.09
N ARG A 674 -6.90 5.79 -25.74
CA ARG A 674 -7.72 5.53 -24.56
C ARG A 674 -9.21 5.71 -24.84
N TRP A 675 -10.01 4.85 -24.23
CA TRP A 675 -11.45 5.00 -24.13
C TRP A 675 -11.78 6.02 -23.04
N LEU A 676 -12.50 7.08 -23.40
CA LEU A 676 -12.83 8.19 -22.51
C LEU A 676 -14.32 8.50 -22.55
N ARG A 677 -14.85 9.02 -21.45
CA ARG A 677 -16.25 9.53 -21.33
C ARG A 677 -16.49 10.87 -22.05
N ASP A 678 -15.56 11.31 -22.89
CA ASP A 678 -15.51 12.52 -23.74
C ASP A 678 -16.88 13.11 -24.17
N ASN A 679 -17.60 13.75 -23.24
CA ASN A 679 -18.98 14.24 -23.39
C ASN A 679 -19.98 13.20 -23.91
N CYS A 680 -19.83 11.95 -23.45
CA CYS A 680 -20.72 10.82 -23.68
C CYS A 680 -21.41 10.40 -22.38
N TYR A 681 -22.73 10.23 -22.40
CA TYR A 681 -23.52 9.83 -21.22
C TYR A 681 -24.56 8.76 -21.57
N ILE A 682 -24.83 7.86 -20.60
CA ILE A 682 -25.93 6.89 -20.71
C ILE A 682 -27.25 7.62 -20.51
N ILE A 683 -28.17 7.44 -21.46
CA ILE A 683 -29.54 7.94 -21.40
C ILE A 683 -30.46 6.89 -20.79
N ARG A 684 -30.32 5.63 -21.22
CA ARG A 684 -31.11 4.50 -20.76
C ARG A 684 -30.24 3.25 -20.72
N ASP A 685 -30.43 2.46 -19.68
CA ASP A 685 -29.80 1.16 -19.53
C ASP A 685 -30.88 0.09 -19.33
N HIS A 686 -30.76 -1.01 -20.07
CA HIS A 686 -31.60 -2.18 -20.01
C HIS A 686 -30.72 -3.42 -19.86
N PHE A 687 -31.26 -4.48 -19.26
CA PHE A 687 -30.51 -5.74 -19.03
C PHE A 687 -29.89 -6.40 -20.28
N ARG A 688 -30.28 -5.97 -21.49
CA ARG A 688 -29.77 -6.46 -22.78
C ARG A 688 -29.16 -5.39 -23.66
N SER A 689 -29.32 -4.10 -23.35
CA SER A 689 -28.86 -3.02 -24.21
C SER A 689 -28.68 -1.71 -23.45
N GLY A 690 -27.73 -0.91 -23.89
CA GLY A 690 -27.50 0.46 -23.40
C GLY A 690 -27.74 1.49 -24.50
N VAL A 691 -28.24 2.66 -24.11
CA VAL A 691 -28.44 3.81 -24.99
C VAL A 691 -27.61 5.00 -24.50
N CYS A 692 -26.75 5.52 -25.38
CA CYS A 692 -25.80 6.60 -25.14
C CYS A 692 -26.15 7.86 -25.94
N ALA A 693 -25.80 9.02 -25.41
CA ALA A 693 -25.74 10.30 -26.13
C ALA A 693 -24.32 10.86 -26.07
N CYS A 694 -23.75 11.22 -27.23
CA CYS A 694 -22.39 11.75 -27.36
C CYS A 694 -22.36 13.02 -28.22
N HIS A 695 -21.70 14.08 -27.75
CA HIS A 695 -21.64 15.38 -28.47
C HIS A 695 -20.43 15.54 -29.41
N MET A 696 -19.71 14.47 -29.72
CA MET A 696 -18.55 14.52 -30.62
C MET A 696 -18.54 13.33 -31.55
N GLN A 697 -18.11 13.52 -32.79
CA GLN A 697 -17.85 12.43 -33.75
C GLN A 697 -16.72 11.49 -33.29
N GLY A 698 -16.74 10.24 -33.75
CA GLY A 698 -15.69 9.27 -33.44
C GLY A 698 -16.19 7.82 -33.42
N VAL A 699 -15.48 7.00 -32.66
CA VAL A 699 -15.77 5.58 -32.44
C VAL A 699 -16.30 5.43 -31.03
N TYR A 700 -17.38 4.67 -30.87
CA TYR A 700 -18.10 4.53 -29.61
C TYR A 700 -18.31 3.08 -29.23
N ALA A 701 -18.38 2.85 -27.92
CA ALA A 701 -18.73 1.58 -27.32
C ALA A 701 -19.32 1.83 -25.92
N ILE A 702 -19.89 0.78 -25.30
CA ILE A 702 -20.24 0.79 -23.88
C ILE A 702 -19.32 -0.19 -23.17
N THR A 703 -18.68 0.29 -22.11
CA THR A 703 -17.89 -0.55 -21.23
C THR A 703 -18.68 -0.93 -20.00
N THR A 704 -18.46 -2.13 -19.48
CA THR A 704 -19.10 -2.59 -18.24
C THR A 704 -18.05 -3.14 -17.28
N ASP A 705 -18.27 -2.93 -16.00
CA ASP A 705 -17.53 -3.61 -14.94
C ASP A 705 -18.12 -5.01 -14.75
N MET A 706 -17.38 -6.02 -15.24
CA MET A 706 -17.72 -7.43 -15.08
C MET A 706 -17.32 -7.96 -13.69
N TYR A 707 -16.78 -7.10 -12.82
CA TYR A 707 -16.35 -7.46 -11.48
C TYR A 707 -17.31 -6.88 -10.44
N ASN A 708 -17.95 -7.77 -9.68
CA ASN A 708 -18.74 -7.38 -8.52
C ASN A 708 -17.81 -7.10 -7.32
N ASP A 709 -16.90 -6.13 -7.45
CA ASP A 709 -15.99 -5.66 -6.39
C ASP A 709 -16.51 -4.41 -5.66
N ASN A 710 -17.72 -3.93 -5.98
CA ASN A 710 -18.32 -2.77 -5.32
C ASN A 710 -18.87 -3.07 -3.90
N TRP A 711 -18.19 -3.95 -3.16
CA TRP A 711 -18.27 -4.03 -1.70
C TRP A 711 -17.05 -3.45 -0.98
N ASP A 712 -16.18 -2.69 -1.63
CA ASP A 712 -15.08 -2.03 -0.91
C ASP A 712 -15.49 -0.65 -0.36
N LYS A 713 -16.40 -0.66 0.63
CA LYS A 713 -16.35 0.36 1.69
C LYS A 713 -15.13 0.05 2.55
N GLY A 714 -13.96 0.47 2.06
CA GLY A 714 -12.66 0.41 2.72
C GLY A 714 -12.49 -0.77 3.65
N GLU A 715 -12.03 -1.90 3.13
CA GLU A 715 -11.52 -3.08 3.82
C GLU A 715 -11.52 -2.92 5.35
N LYS A 716 -12.65 -3.26 5.97
CA LYS A 716 -12.65 -3.60 7.40
C LYS A 716 -11.60 -4.69 7.53
N ARG A 717 -10.59 -4.45 8.36
CA ARG A 717 -9.59 -5.46 8.73
C ARG A 717 -10.27 -6.82 8.88
N PRO A 718 -9.71 -7.92 8.34
CA PRO A 718 -10.23 -9.24 8.63
C PRO A 718 -10.33 -9.41 10.14
N ASN A 719 -11.39 -10.08 10.61
CA ASN A 719 -11.59 -10.33 12.04
C ASN A 719 -10.27 -10.79 12.68
N LEU A 720 -9.78 -10.05 13.68
CA LEU A 720 -8.51 -10.34 14.36
C LEU A 720 -8.48 -11.78 14.89
N MET A 721 -9.66 -12.33 15.18
CA MET A 721 -9.89 -13.66 15.70
C MET A 721 -10.89 -14.42 14.80
N ASN A 722 -10.68 -15.74 14.59
CA ASN A 722 -11.63 -16.58 13.85
C ASN A 722 -12.67 -17.20 14.79
N VAL A 723 -13.77 -17.72 14.24
CA VAL A 723 -14.87 -18.33 15.03
C VAL A 723 -14.38 -19.49 15.90
N ALA A 724 -13.44 -20.29 15.42
CA ALA A 724 -12.89 -21.41 16.19
C ALA A 724 -12.13 -20.93 17.44
N SER A 725 -11.37 -19.85 17.35
CA SER A 725 -10.68 -19.25 18.49
C SER A 725 -11.64 -18.68 19.53
N TYR A 726 -12.77 -18.09 19.11
CA TYR A 726 -13.84 -17.67 20.03
C TYR A 726 -14.44 -18.86 20.79
N ILE A 727 -14.72 -19.95 20.08
CA ILE A 727 -15.22 -21.19 20.69
C ILE A 727 -14.20 -21.75 21.68
N GLY A 728 -12.92 -21.80 21.32
CA GLY A 728 -11.86 -22.30 22.19
C GLY A 728 -11.71 -21.50 23.49
N CYS A 729 -11.71 -20.16 23.40
CA CYS A 729 -11.69 -19.29 24.58
C CYS A 729 -12.92 -19.50 25.47
N SER A 730 -14.11 -19.61 24.86
CA SER A 730 -15.38 -19.78 25.57
C SER A 730 -15.43 -21.11 26.33
N VAL A 731 -15.02 -22.21 25.69
CA VAL A 731 -14.95 -23.53 26.31
C VAL A 731 -13.94 -23.53 27.46
N SER A 732 -12.75 -22.97 27.26
CA SER A 732 -11.74 -22.89 28.32
C SER A 732 -12.22 -22.05 29.51
N ALA A 733 -12.80 -20.87 29.25
CA ALA A 733 -13.32 -20.00 30.30
C ALA A 733 -14.43 -20.70 31.10
N ALA A 734 -15.36 -21.40 30.44
CA ALA A 734 -16.43 -22.15 31.10
C ALA A 734 -15.88 -23.27 32.01
N LEU A 735 -14.92 -24.07 31.54
CA LEU A 735 -14.33 -25.15 32.34
C LEU A 735 -13.58 -24.63 33.57
N CYS A 736 -12.85 -23.53 33.45
CA CYS A 736 -12.19 -22.87 34.58
C CYS A 736 -13.23 -22.30 35.58
N LEU A 737 -14.30 -21.65 35.09
CA LEU A 737 -15.40 -21.14 35.92
C LEU A 737 -16.10 -22.26 36.70
N ILE A 738 -16.38 -23.39 36.05
CA ILE A 738 -16.98 -24.57 36.69
C ILE A 738 -16.05 -25.09 37.80
N SER A 739 -14.74 -25.16 37.53
CA SER A 739 -13.74 -25.59 38.52
C SER A 739 -13.72 -24.65 39.73
N PHE A 740 -13.78 -23.33 39.53
CA PHE A 740 -13.89 -22.35 40.60
C PHE A 740 -15.19 -22.51 41.41
N GLY A 741 -16.33 -22.63 40.73
CA GLY A 741 -17.64 -22.82 41.34
C GLY A 741 -17.73 -24.10 42.17
N MET A 742 -17.14 -25.20 41.69
CA MET A 742 -17.14 -26.46 42.42
C MET A 742 -16.20 -26.44 43.63
N LEU A 743 -15.00 -25.84 43.53
CA LEU A 743 -14.08 -25.69 44.66
C LEU A 743 -14.62 -24.75 45.75
N THR A 744 -15.49 -23.81 45.39
CA THR A 744 -16.20 -22.95 46.35
C THR A 744 -17.41 -23.65 46.94
N TYR A 745 -18.20 -24.35 46.14
CA TYR A 745 -19.35 -25.16 46.58
C TYR A 745 -18.94 -26.25 47.58
N LEU A 746 -17.85 -26.98 47.32
CA LEU A 746 -17.32 -28.01 48.21
C LEU A 746 -16.61 -27.45 49.46
N ARG A 747 -16.65 -26.11 49.67
CA ARG A 747 -16.06 -25.39 50.81
C ARG A 747 -14.59 -25.74 51.11
N THR A 748 -13.83 -26.05 50.06
CA THR A 748 -12.41 -26.38 50.13
C THR A 748 -11.63 -25.18 50.68
N SER A 749 -10.87 -25.37 51.76
CA SER A 749 -10.32 -24.27 52.58
C SER A 749 -8.78 -24.24 52.68
N SER A 750 -8.07 -25.20 52.07
CA SER A 750 -6.60 -25.16 52.03
C SER A 750 -6.04 -23.93 51.30
N SER A 751 -4.81 -23.57 51.67
CA SER A 751 -4.01 -22.56 50.99
C SER A 751 -3.86 -22.86 49.49
N THR A 752 -3.63 -24.12 49.13
CA THR A 752 -3.53 -24.58 47.73
C THR A 752 -4.84 -24.37 46.97
N ALA A 753 -5.99 -24.70 47.57
CA ALA A 753 -7.29 -24.45 46.94
C ALA A 753 -7.58 -22.96 46.75
N ALA A 754 -7.13 -22.10 47.67
CA ALA A 754 -7.24 -20.64 47.51
C ALA A 754 -6.39 -20.13 46.33
N LEU A 755 -5.18 -20.65 46.14
CA LEU A 755 -4.32 -20.32 44.99
C LEU A 755 -4.96 -20.77 43.66
N HIS A 756 -5.51 -22.00 43.61
CA HIS A 756 -6.19 -22.54 42.44
C HIS A 756 -7.45 -21.74 42.07
N LYS A 757 -8.23 -21.30 43.06
CA LYS A 757 -9.39 -20.42 42.85
C LYS A 757 -8.98 -19.09 42.20
N ASN A 758 -7.93 -18.44 42.71
CA ASN A 758 -7.44 -17.16 42.17
C ASN A 758 -6.83 -17.31 40.77
N LEU A 759 -6.05 -18.38 40.54
CA LEU A 759 -5.52 -18.69 39.22
C LEU A 759 -6.63 -18.94 38.19
N SER A 760 -7.68 -19.68 38.58
CA SER A 760 -8.86 -19.91 37.73
C SER A 760 -9.54 -18.60 37.34
N LEU A 761 -9.78 -17.71 38.31
CA LEU A 761 -10.38 -16.40 38.06
C LEU A 761 -9.53 -15.53 37.12
N CYS A 762 -8.21 -15.51 37.30
CA CYS A 762 -7.32 -14.76 36.40
C CYS A 762 -7.40 -15.26 34.95
N ILE A 763 -7.37 -16.58 34.74
CA ILE A 763 -7.47 -17.18 33.41
C ILE A 763 -8.83 -16.82 32.79
N VAL A 764 -9.93 -16.91 33.54
CA VAL A 764 -11.26 -16.52 33.06
C VAL A 764 -11.29 -15.06 32.63
N PHE A 765 -10.82 -14.14 33.49
CA PHE A 765 -10.82 -12.72 33.16
C PHE A 765 -9.92 -12.40 31.97
N SER A 766 -8.72 -12.99 31.88
CA SER A 766 -7.83 -12.87 30.73
C SER A 766 -8.52 -13.29 29.42
N GLN A 767 -9.21 -14.42 29.40
CA GLN A 767 -9.88 -14.95 28.20
C GLN A 767 -11.08 -14.09 27.79
N VAL A 768 -11.91 -13.67 28.76
CA VAL A 768 -13.10 -12.83 28.49
C VAL A 768 -12.69 -11.44 28.00
N VAL A 769 -11.71 -10.81 28.64
CA VAL A 769 -11.19 -9.49 28.24
C VAL A 769 -10.56 -9.55 26.86
N PHE A 770 -9.81 -10.61 26.54
CA PHE A 770 -9.24 -10.83 25.20
C PHE A 770 -10.33 -10.96 24.14
N MET A 771 -11.34 -11.80 24.42
CA MET A 771 -12.44 -12.10 23.51
C MET A 771 -13.32 -10.89 23.20
N VAL A 772 -13.68 -10.12 24.22
CA VAL A 772 -14.59 -8.97 24.08
C VAL A 772 -13.86 -7.72 23.59
N GLY A 773 -12.59 -7.56 23.96
CA GLY A 773 -11.87 -6.30 23.85
C GLY A 773 -11.02 -6.13 22.60
N ILE A 774 -10.41 -7.20 22.07
CA ILE A 774 -9.31 -7.08 21.09
C ILE A 774 -9.73 -6.37 19.78
N ASP A 775 -11.00 -6.46 19.42
CA ASP A 775 -11.60 -5.92 18.20
C ASP A 775 -12.28 -4.54 18.39
N LYS A 776 -12.26 -3.95 19.59
CA LYS A 776 -12.98 -2.69 19.92
C LYS A 776 -12.16 -1.42 19.70
N TYR A 777 -11.35 -1.40 18.63
CA TYR A 777 -10.46 -0.27 18.34
C TYR A 777 -11.17 0.99 17.84
N ASP A 778 -12.43 0.88 17.40
CA ASP A 778 -13.26 2.03 16.99
C ASP A 778 -13.54 3.03 18.13
N TYR A 779 -13.44 2.58 19.38
CA TYR A 779 -13.74 3.38 20.57
C TYR A 779 -12.48 3.62 21.40
N LYS A 780 -11.78 4.75 21.19
CA LYS A 780 -10.46 5.06 21.80
C LYS A 780 -10.39 4.76 23.31
N ILE A 781 -11.36 5.24 24.10
CA ILE A 781 -11.38 5.06 25.56
C ILE A 781 -11.60 3.60 25.93
N VAL A 782 -12.59 2.95 25.31
CA VAL A 782 -12.91 1.54 25.55
C VAL A 782 -11.69 0.67 25.23
N CYS A 783 -11.04 0.94 24.09
CA CYS A 783 -9.85 0.23 23.65
C CYS A 783 -8.66 0.39 24.60
N GLN A 784 -8.43 1.59 25.13
CA GLN A 784 -7.40 1.84 26.15
C GLN A 784 -7.67 1.05 27.44
N VAL A 785 -8.92 1.01 27.90
CA VAL A 785 -9.30 0.23 29.09
C VAL A 785 -9.05 -1.26 28.87
N PHE A 786 -9.50 -1.81 27.74
CA PHE A 786 -9.27 -3.23 27.41
C PHE A 786 -7.78 -3.57 27.27
N ALA A 787 -6.97 -2.69 26.68
CA ALA A 787 -5.52 -2.90 26.56
C ALA A 787 -4.82 -2.95 27.94
N ILE A 788 -5.23 -2.08 28.89
CA ILE A 788 -4.71 -2.10 30.26
C ILE A 788 -5.13 -3.38 30.99
N LEU A 789 -6.41 -3.71 30.96
CA LEU A 789 -6.97 -4.90 31.62
C LEU A 789 -6.31 -6.18 31.08
N LEU A 790 -6.12 -6.25 29.77
CA LEU A 790 -5.52 -7.41 29.12
C LEU A 790 -4.06 -7.59 29.55
N HIS A 791 -3.27 -6.51 29.62
CA HIS A 791 -1.90 -6.57 30.13
C HIS A 791 -1.86 -6.99 31.60
N TYR A 792 -2.73 -6.41 32.42
CA TYR A 792 -2.81 -6.71 33.85
C TYR A 792 -3.14 -8.18 34.12
N PHE A 793 -4.21 -8.72 33.54
CA PHE A 793 -4.63 -10.09 33.81
C PHE A 793 -3.63 -11.14 33.29
N PHE A 794 -2.90 -10.87 32.21
CA PHE A 794 -1.81 -11.77 31.79
C PHE A 794 -0.66 -11.81 32.80
N LEU A 795 -0.19 -10.66 33.25
CA LEU A 795 0.88 -10.63 34.27
C LEU A 795 0.41 -11.20 35.61
N ALA A 796 -0.86 -10.98 35.99
CA ALA A 796 -1.47 -11.60 37.16
C ALA A 796 -1.51 -13.13 37.02
N THR A 797 -1.90 -13.65 35.86
CA THR A 797 -1.91 -15.10 35.61
C THR A 797 -0.52 -15.72 35.80
N TYR A 798 0.53 -15.11 35.25
CA TYR A 798 1.90 -15.59 35.47
C TYR A 798 2.34 -15.48 36.93
N SER A 799 1.93 -14.43 37.64
CA SER A 799 2.25 -14.23 39.06
C SER A 799 1.55 -15.25 39.97
N TRP A 800 0.32 -15.65 39.65
CA TRP A 800 -0.40 -16.69 40.38
C TRP A 800 0.18 -18.09 40.14
N ILE A 801 0.67 -18.39 38.94
CA ILE A 801 1.42 -19.63 38.68
C ILE A 801 2.73 -19.65 39.47
N MET A 802 3.44 -18.52 39.54
CA MET A 802 4.65 -18.40 40.35
C MET A 802 4.34 -18.62 41.85
N ASN A 803 3.26 -18.04 42.37
CA ASN A 803 2.79 -18.25 43.74
C ASN A 803 2.48 -19.73 44.02
N GLU A 804 1.91 -20.43 43.05
CA GLU A 804 1.65 -21.87 43.16
C GLU A 804 2.96 -22.68 43.25
N ALA A 805 3.99 -22.32 42.47
CA ALA A 805 5.31 -22.93 42.57
C ALA A 805 5.95 -22.70 43.95
N PHE A 806 5.85 -21.49 44.48
CA PHE A 806 6.34 -21.18 45.82
C PHE A 806 5.57 -21.95 46.91
N ASN A 807 4.25 -22.07 46.79
CA ASN A 807 3.45 -22.85 47.74
C ASN A 807 3.83 -24.34 47.71
N LEU A 808 4.05 -24.92 46.52
CA LEU A 808 4.51 -26.29 46.40
C LEU A 808 5.89 -26.50 47.04
N TYR A 809 6.84 -25.59 46.80
CA TYR A 809 8.16 -25.63 47.45
C TYR A 809 8.03 -25.63 48.97
N ILE A 810 7.28 -24.67 49.52
CA ILE A 810 7.03 -24.53 50.96
C ILE A 810 6.41 -25.79 51.56
N VAL A 811 5.37 -26.37 50.93
CA VAL A 811 4.71 -27.59 51.41
C VAL A 811 5.71 -28.76 51.52
N ILE A 812 6.64 -28.89 50.58
CA ILE A 812 7.68 -29.94 50.59
C ILE A 812 8.73 -29.68 51.68
N THR A 813 9.21 -28.44 51.82
CA THR A 813 10.24 -28.11 52.82
C THR A 813 9.70 -28.20 54.25
N TYR A 814 8.46 -27.73 54.49
CA TYR A 814 7.83 -27.83 55.82
C TYR A 814 7.53 -29.28 56.21
N SER A 815 7.08 -30.11 55.26
CA SER A 815 6.88 -31.55 55.51
C SER A 815 8.19 -32.32 55.78
N ALA A 816 9.37 -31.72 55.52
CA ALA A 816 10.68 -32.29 55.79
C ALA A 816 11.30 -31.88 57.14
N HIS A 817 10.82 -30.80 57.80
CA HIS A 817 11.50 -30.21 58.96
C HIS A 817 10.72 -30.18 60.29
N SER A 818 9.40 -30.43 60.33
CA SER A 818 8.70 -30.53 61.63
C SER A 818 7.43 -31.38 61.57
N HIS A 819 7.36 -32.40 62.44
CA HIS A 819 6.15 -33.17 62.76
C HIS A 819 5.30 -32.49 63.85
N ARG A 820 5.50 -31.18 64.11
CA ARG A 820 4.87 -30.45 65.21
C ARG A 820 4.30 -29.11 64.76
N ASP A 821 3.00 -28.97 65.04
CA ASP A 821 2.10 -27.81 64.95
C ASP A 821 1.78 -27.22 63.56
N SER A 822 0.73 -27.79 62.99
CA SER A 822 -0.04 -27.38 61.81
C SER A 822 -0.90 -26.12 62.05
N ASN A 823 -0.37 -25.06 62.66
CA ASN A 823 -1.15 -23.85 62.93
C ASN A 823 -0.47 -22.52 62.62
N GLU A 824 0.76 -22.50 62.11
CA GLU A 824 1.28 -21.31 61.44
C GLU A 824 0.75 -21.26 60.00
N SER A 825 -0.48 -20.80 59.87
CA SER A 825 -1.01 -20.28 58.60
C SER A 825 -0.09 -19.15 58.15
N GLY A 826 0.92 -19.46 57.33
CA GLY A 826 1.67 -18.45 56.60
C GLY A 826 0.66 -17.51 55.94
N SER A 827 0.68 -16.23 56.33
CA SER A 827 -0.38 -15.29 55.98
C SER A 827 -0.63 -15.29 54.47
N LEU A 828 -1.83 -15.73 54.05
CA LEU A 828 -2.28 -15.70 52.64
C LEU A 828 -2.12 -14.32 52.00
N MET A 829 -2.06 -13.28 52.83
CA MET A 829 -1.78 -11.90 52.44
C MET A 829 -0.52 -11.76 51.57
N ARG A 830 0.55 -12.54 51.83
CA ARG A 830 1.78 -12.49 51.04
C ARG A 830 1.55 -12.89 49.57
N TYR A 831 0.77 -13.94 49.35
CA TYR A 831 0.41 -14.40 47.99
C TYR A 831 -0.49 -13.39 47.28
N TYR A 832 -1.43 -12.74 47.99
CA TYR A 832 -2.29 -11.71 47.40
C TYR A 832 -1.51 -10.44 46.98
N ILE A 833 -0.50 -10.03 47.75
CA ILE A 833 0.38 -8.91 47.39
C ILE A 833 1.14 -9.23 46.08
N ILE A 834 1.73 -10.43 46.00
CA ILE A 834 2.51 -10.84 44.81
C ILE A 834 1.59 -11.10 43.61
N GLY A 835 0.41 -11.70 43.82
CA GLY A 835 -0.49 -12.12 42.75
C GLY A 835 -1.32 -11.00 42.12
N TRP A 836 -1.75 -10.01 42.90
CA TRP A 836 -2.64 -8.93 42.42
C TRP A 836 -2.01 -7.54 42.43
N ILE A 837 -1.27 -7.19 43.50
CA ILE A 837 -0.78 -5.82 43.68
C ILE A 837 0.47 -5.58 42.83
N PHE A 838 1.42 -6.51 42.81
CA PHE A 838 2.64 -6.39 42.02
C PHE A 838 2.37 -6.16 40.51
N PRO A 839 1.51 -6.96 39.84
CA PRO A 839 1.14 -6.70 38.44
C PRO A 839 0.44 -5.35 38.24
N ALA A 840 -0.40 -4.92 39.19
CA ALA A 840 -1.14 -3.66 39.09
C ALA A 840 -0.20 -2.44 39.14
N VAL A 841 0.74 -2.43 40.08
CA VAL A 841 1.74 -1.37 40.22
C VAL A 841 2.63 -1.31 38.99
N LEU A 842 3.07 -2.46 38.48
CA LEU A 842 3.94 -2.55 37.32
C LEU A 842 3.26 -2.01 36.04
N VAL A 843 2.03 -2.46 35.76
CA VAL A 843 1.25 -1.97 34.60
C VAL A 843 0.93 -0.48 34.75
N GLY A 844 0.55 -0.04 35.95
CA GLY A 844 0.29 1.38 36.24
C GLY A 844 1.51 2.27 35.97
N ALA A 845 2.71 1.82 36.37
CA ALA A 845 3.96 2.52 36.10
C ALA A 845 4.29 2.58 34.60
N PHE A 846 4.06 1.50 33.84
CA PHE A 846 4.27 1.49 32.39
C PHE A 846 3.31 2.40 31.64
N VAL A 847 2.03 2.37 31.99
CA VAL A 847 1.02 3.27 31.41
C VAL A 847 1.34 4.73 31.75
N GLY A 848 1.70 5.02 33.02
CA GLY A 848 2.03 6.37 33.47
C GLY A 848 3.32 6.94 32.85
N SER A 849 4.30 6.09 32.53
CA SER A 849 5.56 6.52 31.92
C SER A 849 5.50 6.71 30.41
N HIS A 850 4.68 5.93 29.69
CA HIS A 850 4.64 5.93 28.23
C HIS A 850 3.39 6.64 27.65
N GLY A 851 2.36 6.90 28.46
CA GLY A 851 1.19 7.70 28.07
C GLY A 851 0.49 7.17 26.82
N GLU A 852 0.27 8.02 25.81
CA GLU A 852 -0.45 7.64 24.59
C GLU A 852 0.33 6.70 23.65
N THR A 853 1.67 6.63 23.73
CA THR A 853 2.46 5.74 22.84
C THR A 853 2.39 4.28 23.26
N TYR A 854 1.86 4.00 24.45
CA TYR A 854 1.69 2.65 24.98
C TYR A 854 0.69 1.80 24.16
N TYR A 855 -0.31 2.42 23.51
CA TYR A 855 -1.41 1.71 22.86
C TYR A 855 -1.20 1.50 21.35
N ALA A 856 -1.59 0.33 20.84
CA ALA A 856 -1.61 0.08 19.41
C ALA A 856 -2.74 0.88 18.73
N PRO A 857 -2.50 1.45 17.53
CA PRO A 857 -3.50 2.26 16.84
C PRO A 857 -4.67 1.43 16.27
N ASP A 858 -4.55 0.12 16.29
CA ASP A 858 -5.19 -0.73 15.31
C ASP A 858 -5.71 -2.07 15.87
N MET A 859 -5.57 -2.24 17.18
CA MET A 859 -6.12 -3.30 18.01
C MET A 859 -6.05 -2.86 19.47
N CYS A 860 -6.89 -3.42 20.35
CA CYS A 860 -6.88 -3.05 21.76
C CYS A 860 -5.82 -3.79 22.57
N TRP A 861 -4.57 -3.45 22.26
CA TRP A 861 -3.37 -4.02 22.85
C TRP A 861 -2.25 -2.99 22.97
N ILE A 862 -1.14 -3.40 23.59
CA ILE A 862 0.10 -2.64 23.67
C ILE A 862 0.69 -2.47 22.26
N ALA A 863 1.24 -1.29 21.97
CA ALA A 863 1.94 -1.03 20.72
C ALA A 863 3.14 -1.97 20.51
N TRP A 864 3.31 -2.49 19.29
CA TRP A 864 4.41 -3.42 18.96
C TRP A 864 5.81 -2.87 19.28
N GLY A 865 6.02 -1.55 19.14
CA GLY A 865 7.29 -0.89 19.50
C GLY A 865 7.62 -0.94 21.01
N HIS A 866 6.64 -1.25 21.85
CA HIS A 866 6.77 -1.34 23.30
C HIS A 866 6.41 -2.74 23.85
N ILE A 867 6.40 -3.78 23.00
CA ILE A 867 6.04 -5.15 23.41
C ILE A 867 6.93 -5.70 24.54
N TRP A 868 8.18 -5.22 24.63
CA TRP A 868 9.13 -5.56 25.69
C TRP A 868 8.64 -5.20 27.10
N LEU A 869 7.74 -4.22 27.25
CA LEU A 869 7.12 -3.87 28.53
C LEU A 869 6.26 -5.01 29.10
N PHE A 870 5.72 -5.88 28.24
CA PHE A 870 5.03 -7.11 28.64
C PHE A 870 5.99 -8.30 28.66
N LEU A 871 6.75 -8.48 27.58
CA LEU A 871 7.57 -9.67 27.38
C LEU A 871 8.68 -9.80 28.43
N GLY A 872 9.33 -8.70 28.82
CA GLY A 872 10.38 -8.69 29.82
C GLY A 872 9.90 -9.20 31.19
N PRO A 873 8.87 -8.59 31.80
CA PRO A 873 8.30 -9.08 33.05
C PRO A 873 7.75 -10.50 32.98
N ALA A 874 7.06 -10.87 31.89
CA ALA A 874 6.53 -12.23 31.72
C ALA A 874 7.65 -13.29 31.70
N VAL A 875 8.72 -13.06 30.93
CA VAL A 875 9.89 -13.95 30.89
C VAL A 875 10.58 -14.01 32.25
N GLY A 876 10.72 -12.89 32.95
CA GLY A 876 11.29 -12.85 34.30
C GLY A 876 10.50 -13.69 35.32
N ILE A 877 9.18 -13.55 35.35
CA ILE A 877 8.30 -14.32 36.24
C ILE A 877 8.37 -15.83 35.92
N ILE A 878 8.35 -16.19 34.63
CA ILE A 878 8.48 -17.58 34.19
C ILE A 878 9.84 -18.15 34.59
N ALA A 879 10.94 -17.39 34.42
CA ALA A 879 12.27 -17.84 34.81
C ALA A 879 12.35 -18.13 36.32
N ILE A 880 11.81 -17.24 37.17
CA ILE A 880 11.72 -17.47 38.62
C ILE A 880 10.88 -18.71 38.92
N THR A 881 9.73 -18.87 38.26
CA THR A 881 8.86 -20.04 38.43
C THR A 881 9.60 -21.35 38.10
N ILE A 882 10.33 -21.40 36.98
CA ILE A 882 11.13 -22.56 36.58
C ILE A 882 12.24 -22.84 37.61
N LEU A 883 12.94 -21.82 38.10
CA LEU A 883 13.97 -21.98 39.13
C LEU A 883 13.39 -22.58 40.41
N VAL A 884 12.25 -22.06 40.88
CA VAL A 884 11.56 -22.60 42.06
C VAL A 884 11.14 -24.04 41.84
N LEU A 885 10.61 -24.38 40.66
CA LEU A 885 10.24 -25.76 40.31
C LEU A 885 11.43 -26.72 40.29
N ILE A 886 12.61 -26.27 39.83
CA ILE A 886 13.85 -27.06 39.87
C ILE A 886 14.28 -27.30 41.32
N PHE A 887 14.27 -26.27 42.17
CA PHE A 887 14.57 -26.44 43.60
C PHE A 887 13.58 -27.36 44.29
N THR A 888 12.30 -27.24 43.96
CA THR A 888 11.22 -28.11 44.45
C THR A 888 11.45 -29.56 44.06
N ALA A 889 11.87 -29.82 42.81
CA ALA A 889 12.17 -31.17 42.34
C ALA A 889 13.42 -31.77 43.02
N LYS A 890 14.46 -30.96 43.25
CA LYS A 890 15.65 -31.37 43.98
C LYS A 890 15.30 -31.73 45.43
N GLU A 891 14.61 -30.83 46.13
CA GLU A 891 14.20 -31.01 47.52
C GLU A 891 13.28 -32.23 47.68
N HIS A 892 12.34 -32.42 46.75
CA HIS A 892 11.49 -33.61 46.74
C HIS A 892 12.31 -34.89 46.59
N ASN A 893 13.31 -34.91 45.69
CA ASN A 893 14.14 -36.10 45.47
C ASN A 893 14.97 -36.45 46.71
N GLU A 894 15.46 -35.45 47.44
CA GLU A 894 16.21 -35.63 48.69
C GLU A 894 15.29 -36.12 49.83
N ASN A 895 14.07 -35.59 49.93
CA ASN A 895 13.09 -35.93 50.99
C ASN A 895 12.14 -37.09 50.63
N SER A 896 12.23 -37.67 49.42
CA SER A 896 11.36 -38.77 48.98
C SER A 896 11.51 -40.03 49.85
N TYR A 897 12.66 -40.23 50.50
CA TYR A 897 12.91 -41.41 51.34
C TYR A 897 12.24 -41.35 52.72
N THR A 898 11.86 -40.15 53.20
CA THR A 898 11.30 -39.94 54.54
C THR A 898 9.78 -39.85 54.56
N GLN A 899 9.15 -39.62 53.40
CA GLN A 899 7.70 -39.44 53.27
C GLN A 899 6.97 -40.73 52.85
N SER A 900 5.67 -40.82 53.15
CA SER A 900 4.85 -41.97 52.76
C SER A 900 4.73 -42.10 51.23
N GLU A 901 4.58 -43.33 50.73
CA GLU A 901 4.42 -43.58 49.28
C GLU A 901 3.23 -42.81 48.68
N LYS A 902 2.17 -42.60 49.46
CA LYS A 902 0.96 -41.88 49.06
C LYS A 902 1.19 -40.36 48.95
N THR A 903 1.94 -39.76 49.88
CA THR A 903 2.27 -38.33 49.85
C THR A 903 3.25 -38.03 48.72
N ASN A 904 4.28 -38.87 48.51
CA ASN A 904 5.21 -38.76 47.39
C ASN A 904 4.50 -38.80 46.03
N LYS A 905 3.57 -39.76 45.83
CA LYS A 905 2.78 -39.83 44.59
C LYS A 905 1.95 -38.57 44.36
N THR A 906 1.40 -37.96 45.41
CA THR A 906 0.53 -36.79 45.26
C THR A 906 1.33 -35.52 44.99
N ILE A 907 2.46 -35.34 45.66
CA ILE A 907 3.40 -34.24 45.38
C ILE A 907 3.96 -34.36 43.96
N GLN A 908 4.30 -35.57 43.50
CA GLN A 908 4.78 -35.79 42.14
C GLN A 908 3.71 -35.46 41.08
N ILE A 909 2.44 -35.79 41.32
CA ILE A 909 1.32 -35.43 40.43
C ILE A 909 1.14 -33.91 40.39
N HIS A 910 1.16 -33.24 41.54
CA HIS A 910 1.03 -31.78 41.63
C HIS A 910 2.20 -31.05 40.94
N SER A 911 3.43 -31.52 41.15
CA SER A 911 4.64 -30.99 40.49
C SER A 911 4.56 -31.14 38.97
N LYS A 912 4.19 -32.33 38.46
CA LYS A 912 3.98 -32.54 37.02
C LYS A 912 2.89 -31.63 36.47
N ALA A 913 1.79 -31.45 37.21
CA ALA A 913 0.71 -30.59 36.79
C ALA A 913 1.17 -29.14 36.59
N LEU A 914 1.97 -28.62 37.52
CA LEU A 914 2.48 -27.26 37.48
C LEU A 914 3.51 -27.02 36.34
N TRP A 915 4.36 -28.01 36.05
CA TRP A 915 5.25 -27.99 34.87
C TRP A 915 4.46 -27.95 33.56
N THR A 916 3.47 -28.83 33.41
CA THR A 916 2.62 -28.87 32.22
C THR A 916 1.81 -27.58 32.06
N GLN A 917 1.25 -27.04 33.15
CA GLN A 917 0.51 -25.78 33.16
C GLN A 917 1.34 -24.59 32.69
N THR A 918 2.59 -24.49 33.17
CA THR A 918 3.51 -23.39 32.82
C THR A 918 3.86 -23.40 31.33
N ILE A 919 4.10 -24.59 30.75
CA ILE A 919 4.40 -24.75 29.32
C ILE A 919 3.16 -24.46 28.47
N LEU A 920 2.00 -24.99 28.86
CA LEU A 920 0.77 -24.87 28.11
C LEU A 920 0.32 -23.41 28.01
N LEU A 921 0.33 -22.67 29.12
CA LEU A 921 -0.02 -21.25 29.16
C LEU A 921 0.91 -20.39 28.27
N THR A 922 2.22 -20.64 28.32
CA THR A 922 3.21 -19.90 27.51
C THR A 922 3.02 -20.16 26.01
N THR A 923 2.72 -21.41 25.64
CA THR A 923 2.49 -21.81 24.26
C THR A 923 1.22 -21.18 23.69
N ILE A 924 0.14 -21.14 24.47
CA ILE A 924 -1.15 -20.55 24.07
C ILE A 924 -1.01 -19.08 23.74
N TRP A 925 -0.43 -18.28 24.64
CA TRP A 925 -0.30 -16.84 24.43
C TRP A 925 0.68 -16.51 23.32
N SER A 926 1.73 -17.33 23.13
CA SER A 926 2.64 -17.19 21.99
C SER A 926 1.89 -17.34 20.66
N PHE A 927 1.07 -18.38 20.50
CA PHE A 927 0.25 -18.54 19.29
C PHE A 927 -0.81 -17.44 19.15
N ALA A 928 -1.39 -16.96 20.24
CA ALA A 928 -2.33 -15.84 20.21
C ALA A 928 -1.67 -14.58 19.59
N PHE A 929 -0.53 -14.13 20.12
CA PHE A 929 0.12 -12.91 19.64
C PHE A 929 0.75 -13.04 18.26
N ILE A 930 1.34 -14.21 17.93
CA ILE A 930 1.87 -14.45 16.58
C ILE A 930 0.72 -14.47 15.57
N SER A 931 -0.44 -15.06 15.91
CA SER A 931 -1.61 -15.05 15.02
C SER A 931 -2.17 -13.64 14.77
N LEU A 932 -2.11 -12.75 15.77
CA LEU A 932 -2.49 -11.34 15.64
C LEU A 932 -1.51 -10.56 14.74
N LYS A 933 -0.23 -10.93 14.73
CA LYS A 933 0.80 -10.26 13.93
C LYS A 933 0.86 -10.74 12.47
N MET A 934 0.85 -12.06 12.26
CA MET A 934 1.03 -12.69 10.94
C MET A 934 -0.29 -12.95 10.21
N THR A 935 -1.44 -12.82 10.88
CA THR A 935 -2.80 -12.94 10.32
C THR A 935 -3.19 -14.29 9.68
N ASP A 936 -2.33 -15.32 9.77
CA ASP A 936 -2.58 -16.66 9.23
C ASP A 936 -3.68 -17.42 10.00
N ASN A 937 -4.61 -18.04 9.26
CA ASN A 937 -5.69 -18.86 9.81
C ASN A 937 -5.19 -20.13 10.52
N ILE A 938 -4.08 -20.71 10.08
CA ILE A 938 -3.49 -21.92 10.70
C ILE A 938 -3.12 -21.62 12.15
N LEU A 939 -2.50 -20.46 12.41
CA LEU A 939 -2.09 -20.02 13.75
C LEU A 939 -3.30 -19.80 14.67
N LYS A 940 -4.43 -19.31 14.11
CA LYS A 940 -5.69 -19.11 14.86
C LYS A 940 -6.32 -20.45 15.28
N TYR A 941 -6.26 -21.48 14.42
CA TYR A 941 -6.72 -22.83 14.77
C TYR A 941 -5.83 -23.50 15.82
N LEU A 942 -4.51 -23.35 15.72
CA LEU A 942 -3.57 -23.85 16.73
C LEU A 942 -3.84 -23.19 18.09
N TYR A 943 -4.02 -21.87 18.11
CA TYR A 943 -4.43 -21.14 19.32
C TYR A 943 -5.74 -21.72 19.91
N ALA A 944 -6.78 -21.92 19.09
CA ALA A 944 -8.05 -22.48 19.54
C ALA A 944 -7.89 -23.88 20.17
N MET A 945 -7.10 -24.75 19.53
CA MET A 945 -6.83 -26.11 20.00
C MET A 945 -6.12 -26.13 21.37
N PHE A 946 -5.04 -25.37 21.52
CA PHE A 946 -4.30 -25.29 22.79
C PHE A 946 -5.12 -24.63 23.90
N ASN A 947 -6.01 -23.69 23.56
CA ASN A 947 -6.92 -23.07 24.53
C ASN A 947 -7.97 -24.09 25.06
N CYS A 948 -8.54 -24.93 24.20
CA CYS A 948 -9.40 -26.04 24.65
C CYS A 948 -8.65 -27.02 25.60
N LEU A 949 -7.39 -27.35 25.26
CA LEU A 949 -6.54 -28.20 26.09
C LEU A 949 -6.28 -27.58 27.46
N GLN A 950 -6.14 -26.25 27.55
CA GLN A 950 -5.96 -25.53 28.81
C GLN A 950 -7.13 -25.72 29.77
N GLY A 951 -8.35 -25.50 29.29
CA GLY A 951 -9.56 -25.67 30.11
C GLY A 951 -9.74 -27.12 30.59
N ALA A 952 -9.50 -28.09 29.70
CA ALA A 952 -9.57 -29.51 30.03
C ALA A 952 -8.48 -29.93 31.04
N PHE A 953 -7.26 -29.41 30.88
CA PHE A 953 -6.17 -29.67 31.81
C PHE A 953 -6.47 -29.10 33.19
N PHE A 954 -6.98 -27.87 33.27
CA PHE A 954 -7.31 -27.22 34.52
C PHE A 954 -8.35 -28.02 35.33
N ILE A 955 -9.48 -28.41 34.73
CA ILE A 955 -10.52 -29.15 35.45
C ILE A 955 -10.06 -30.53 35.95
N VAL A 956 -9.22 -31.23 35.20
CA VAL A 956 -8.71 -32.55 35.61
C VAL A 956 -7.72 -32.42 36.75
N PHE A 957 -6.69 -31.60 36.61
CA PHE A 957 -5.58 -31.56 37.57
C PHE A 957 -5.85 -30.68 38.78
N TYR A 958 -6.53 -29.55 38.60
CA TYR A 958 -6.72 -28.55 39.65
C TYR A 958 -8.06 -28.72 40.39
N PHE A 959 -9.03 -29.42 39.79
CA PHE A 959 -10.30 -29.75 40.45
C PHE A 959 -10.44 -31.25 40.77
N LEU A 960 -10.54 -32.12 39.76
CA LEU A 960 -10.85 -33.55 39.99
C LEU A 960 -9.77 -34.29 40.78
N LEU A 961 -8.50 -33.94 40.56
CA LEU A 961 -7.37 -34.55 41.25
C LEU A 961 -7.00 -33.84 42.56
N HIS A 962 -7.69 -32.77 42.96
CA HIS A 962 -7.45 -32.09 44.23
C HIS A 962 -7.71 -33.03 45.42
N GLU A 963 -6.83 -32.99 46.44
CA GLU A 963 -6.86 -33.94 47.55
C GLU A 963 -8.17 -33.88 48.37
N GLU A 964 -8.60 -32.68 48.79
CA GLU A 964 -9.84 -32.49 49.54
C GLU A 964 -11.09 -32.94 48.75
N VAL A 965 -11.12 -32.65 47.45
CA VAL A 965 -12.23 -33.05 46.57
C VAL A 965 -12.30 -34.57 46.45
N ARG A 966 -11.15 -35.22 46.30
CA ARG A 966 -11.05 -36.69 46.27
C ARG A 966 -11.45 -37.32 47.61
N ALA A 967 -11.12 -36.68 48.73
CA ALA A 967 -11.53 -37.12 50.07
C ALA A 967 -13.05 -37.04 50.24
N VAL A 968 -13.69 -35.93 49.84
CA VAL A 968 -15.15 -35.78 49.85
C VAL A 968 -15.81 -36.82 48.96
N PHE A 969 -15.36 -37.01 47.71
CA PHE A 969 -15.93 -38.04 46.83
C PHE A 969 -15.73 -39.47 47.35
N LYS A 970 -14.60 -39.76 48.01
CA LYS A 970 -14.36 -41.07 48.63
C LYS A 970 -15.29 -41.29 49.83
N ASN A 971 -15.54 -40.27 50.64
CA ASN A 971 -16.45 -40.33 51.78
C ASN A 971 -17.90 -40.50 51.32
N GLU A 972 -18.34 -39.78 50.29
CA GLU A 972 -19.67 -39.95 49.69
C GLU A 972 -19.86 -41.33 49.04
N ARG A 973 -18.83 -41.88 48.37
CA ARG A 973 -18.88 -43.27 47.85
C ARG A 973 -18.94 -44.29 48.97
N LYS A 974 -18.20 -44.09 50.07
CA LYS A 974 -18.28 -44.95 51.26
C LYS A 974 -19.68 -44.91 51.86
N LYS A 975 -20.26 -43.71 52.07
CA LYS A 975 -21.65 -43.54 52.55
C LYS A 975 -22.66 -44.25 51.65
N LYS A 976 -22.55 -44.12 50.32
CA LYS A 976 -23.43 -44.82 49.37
C LYS A 976 -23.25 -46.35 49.38
N ASN A 977 -22.02 -46.85 49.52
CA ASN A 977 -21.76 -48.28 49.61
C ASN A 977 -22.25 -48.90 50.93
N LEU A 978 -22.16 -48.15 52.04
CA LEU A 978 -22.70 -48.52 53.36
C LEU A 978 -24.24 -48.50 53.37
N ALA A 979 -24.86 -47.50 52.74
CA ALA A 979 -26.32 -47.43 52.56
C ALA A 979 -26.86 -48.60 51.70
N MET A 980 -26.11 -49.06 50.70
CA MET A 980 -26.47 -50.24 49.90
C MET A 980 -26.42 -51.57 50.67
N HIS A 981 -25.70 -51.63 51.79
CA HIS A 981 -25.60 -52.83 52.66
C HIS A 981 -26.55 -52.79 53.87
N GLY A 982 -27.54 -51.88 53.88
CA GLY A 982 -28.65 -51.89 54.84
C GLY A 982 -28.36 -51.32 56.23
N TYR A 983 -27.32 -50.49 56.40
CA TYR A 983 -27.09 -49.76 57.65
C TYR A 983 -27.75 -48.38 57.62
N ASP A 984 -28.68 -48.12 58.55
CA ASP A 984 -29.32 -46.82 58.76
C ASP A 984 -28.48 -45.95 59.70
N TYR A 985 -28.36 -44.65 59.41
CA TYR A 985 -27.41 -43.74 60.06
C TYR A 985 -28.16 -42.67 60.86
N SER A 986 -28.35 -42.94 62.16
CA SER A 986 -28.80 -41.95 63.15
C SER A 986 -27.95 -42.06 64.41
N ASP A 987 -26.72 -41.53 64.35
CA ASP A 987 -26.08 -40.72 65.41
C ASP A 987 -24.57 -40.52 65.13
N GLU A 988 -24.14 -39.27 65.26
CA GLU A 988 -22.82 -38.75 64.84
C GLU A 988 -21.68 -39.04 65.85
N GLN A 989 -21.87 -39.97 66.80
CA GLN A 989 -20.96 -40.14 67.95
C GLN A 989 -20.24 -41.50 68.06
N SER A 990 -20.17 -42.29 66.97
CA SER A 990 -19.57 -43.65 66.99
C SER A 990 -18.44 -43.88 65.97
N LEU A 991 -17.78 -42.84 65.47
CA LEU A 991 -16.67 -43.00 64.51
C LEU A 991 -15.32 -43.35 65.14
N ASP A 992 -15.08 -43.03 66.41
CA ASP A 992 -13.82 -43.35 67.10
C ASP A 992 -13.75 -44.80 67.62
N SER A 993 -14.89 -45.48 67.81
CA SER A 993 -14.93 -46.88 68.28
C SER A 993 -14.87 -47.92 67.16
N LEU A 994 -15.05 -47.51 65.89
CA LEU A 994 -15.00 -48.40 64.72
C LEU A 994 -13.58 -48.55 64.13
N GLU A 995 -12.65 -47.63 64.39
CA GLU A 995 -11.24 -47.78 63.99
C GLU A 995 -10.57 -48.97 64.70
N SER A 996 -11.00 -49.29 65.93
CA SER A 996 -10.52 -50.47 66.66
C SER A 996 -10.99 -51.80 66.07
N TYR A 997 -12.10 -51.82 65.31
CA TYR A 997 -12.68 -53.06 64.76
C TYR A 997 -12.13 -53.39 63.37
N SER A 998 -11.82 -52.39 62.53
CA SER A 998 -11.14 -52.61 61.25
C SER A 998 -9.69 -53.07 61.40
N ALA A 999 -9.01 -52.69 62.49
CA ALA A 999 -7.62 -53.10 62.77
C ALA A 999 -7.49 -54.58 63.19
N ILE A 1000 -8.57 -55.21 63.68
CA ILE A 1000 -8.58 -56.63 64.05
C ILE A 1000 -8.85 -57.54 62.84
N LEU A 1001 -9.59 -57.05 61.84
CA LEU A 1001 -9.93 -57.82 60.64
C LEU A 1001 -8.78 -57.90 59.61
N GLU A 1002 -7.85 -56.95 59.58
CA GLU A 1002 -6.72 -56.98 58.64
C GLU A 1002 -5.53 -57.84 59.10
N LYS A 1003 -5.50 -58.29 60.36
CA LYS A 1003 -4.39 -59.09 60.91
C LYS A 1003 -4.53 -60.61 60.74
N SER A 1004 -5.57 -61.10 60.04
CA SER A 1004 -5.90 -62.53 59.93
C SER A 1004 -5.92 -63.10 58.50
N ASN A 1005 -5.51 -62.34 57.47
CA ASN A 1005 -5.36 -62.89 56.12
C ASN A 1005 -3.88 -63.14 55.79
N GLY A 1006 -3.39 -64.27 56.29
CA GLY A 1006 -2.07 -64.81 55.98
C GLY A 1006 -1.79 -66.04 56.83
N ASP A 1007 -2.60 -67.11 56.68
CA ASP A 1007 -2.12 -68.46 56.37
C ASP A 1007 -3.24 -69.52 56.53
N THR A 1008 -3.22 -70.47 55.60
CA THR A 1008 -4.23 -71.49 55.20
C THR A 1008 -4.75 -72.46 56.27
N LEU A 1009 -6.07 -72.79 56.24
CA LEU A 1009 -6.65 -74.16 56.19
C LEU A 1009 -8.21 -74.14 56.16
N PRO A 1010 -8.90 -75.20 55.66
CA PRO A 1010 -10.31 -75.11 55.21
C PRO A 1010 -11.34 -75.83 56.11
N LEU A 1011 -12.61 -75.58 55.76
CA LEU A 1011 -13.86 -76.32 56.04
C LEU A 1011 -14.59 -76.12 57.38
N GLY A 1012 -15.87 -75.69 57.28
CA GLY A 1012 -16.98 -76.37 57.99
C GLY A 1012 -17.79 -75.59 59.03
N LYS A 1013 -18.99 -75.17 58.62
CA LYS A 1013 -20.32 -75.16 59.31
C LYS A 1013 -20.52 -74.79 60.80
N ASP A 1014 -21.53 -73.93 60.94
CA ASP A 1014 -22.63 -73.89 61.94
C ASP A 1014 -22.39 -73.38 63.37
N SER A 1015 -22.88 -72.15 63.58
CA SER A 1015 -23.98 -71.81 64.50
C SER A 1015 -24.20 -72.71 65.72
N LYS A 1016 -23.84 -72.17 66.90
CA LYS A 1016 -24.74 -71.96 68.05
C LYS A 1016 -23.95 -71.41 69.24
N ALA A 1017 -23.88 -70.09 69.33
CA ALA A 1017 -23.58 -69.36 70.57
C ALA A 1017 -24.38 -68.05 70.61
N LEU A 1018 -25.66 -68.17 70.23
CA LEU A 1018 -26.70 -67.19 70.48
C LEU A 1018 -27.45 -67.68 71.72
N GLU A 1019 -26.93 -67.46 72.94
CA GLU A 1019 -27.82 -67.48 74.13
C GLU A 1019 -27.30 -66.97 75.48
N SER A 1020 -26.01 -66.67 75.73
CA SER A 1020 -25.59 -66.54 77.15
C SER A 1020 -25.50 -65.13 77.77
N LEU A 1021 -25.71 -64.02 77.07
CA LEU A 1021 -25.50 -62.69 77.69
C LEU A 1021 -26.63 -61.68 77.43
N LYS A 1022 -27.87 -62.17 77.41
CA LYS A 1022 -29.11 -61.35 77.41
C LYS A 1022 -29.63 -61.00 78.82
N HIS A 1023 -28.86 -61.19 79.89
CA HIS A 1023 -29.35 -60.93 81.25
C HIS A 1023 -28.27 -60.38 82.21
N ARG A 1024 -27.97 -59.07 82.14
CA ARG A 1024 -27.66 -58.22 83.31
C ARG A 1024 -27.51 -56.74 82.90
N GLN A 1025 -28.24 -55.87 83.60
CA GLN A 1025 -28.32 -54.39 83.49
C GLN A 1025 -29.10 -53.90 82.25
N ARG A 1026 -30.35 -53.43 82.27
CA ARG A 1026 -31.25 -52.79 83.26
C ARG A 1026 -30.70 -51.54 83.98
N SER A 1027 -30.89 -50.39 83.35
CA SER A 1027 -31.40 -49.13 83.93
C SER A 1027 -31.75 -48.23 82.73
N GLN A 1028 -33.01 -47.83 82.56
CA GLN A 1028 -33.47 -46.45 82.84
C GLN A 1028 -32.46 -45.42 82.32
N ILE A 1029 -32.86 -44.54 81.41
CA ILE A 1029 -33.42 -43.25 81.83
C ILE A 1029 -34.47 -42.74 80.84
N GLU A 1030 -35.48 -42.16 81.46
CA GLU A 1030 -36.73 -41.60 80.96
C GLU A 1030 -36.59 -40.08 80.78
N VAL A 1031 -37.44 -39.53 79.89
CA VAL A 1031 -38.17 -38.24 80.02
C VAL A 1031 -37.66 -36.96 79.31
N SER A 1032 -38.51 -36.53 78.36
CA SER A 1032 -38.97 -35.21 77.84
C SER A 1032 -37.96 -34.18 77.32
N SER A 1033 -38.02 -33.68 76.06
CA SER A 1033 -39.10 -32.88 75.38
C SER A 1033 -39.18 -31.44 75.97
N ASP A 1034 -39.40 -30.32 75.29
CA ASP A 1034 -40.02 -29.86 74.02
C ASP A 1034 -39.60 -28.35 73.87
N ASP A 1035 -39.37 -27.70 72.72
CA ASP A 1035 -40.24 -27.30 71.59
C ASP A 1035 -40.55 -25.76 71.56
N ALA A 1036 -40.55 -25.20 70.34
CA ALA A 1036 -41.23 -24.02 69.78
C ALA A 1036 -41.05 -22.53 70.23
N SER A 1037 -40.95 -21.67 69.20
CA SER A 1037 -41.77 -20.46 68.89
C SER A 1037 -41.18 -19.02 68.93
N ASP A 1038 -41.63 -18.24 67.93
CA ASP A 1038 -41.43 -16.82 67.63
C ASP A 1038 -42.15 -15.84 68.59
N CYS A 1039 -41.66 -14.58 68.61
CA CYS A 1039 -42.29 -13.29 68.93
C CYS A 1039 -43.49 -13.20 69.91
N GLU A 1040 -43.34 -12.49 71.03
CA GLU A 1040 -44.03 -11.20 71.32
C GLU A 1040 -43.47 -10.50 72.58
N MET A 1041 -43.62 -9.17 72.61
CA MET A 1041 -43.17 -8.24 73.66
C MET A 1041 -43.88 -8.40 75.01
N ILE A 1042 -43.23 -7.98 76.11
CA ILE A 1042 -43.70 -6.92 77.03
C ILE A 1042 -42.64 -6.55 78.10
N THR A 1043 -42.55 -5.24 78.34
CA THR A 1043 -41.99 -4.46 79.48
C THR A 1043 -40.49 -4.37 79.76
N SER A 1044 -39.99 -3.19 79.35
CA SER A 1044 -39.47 -2.10 80.20
C SER A 1044 -38.08 -2.18 80.83
N VAL A 1045 -37.36 -1.08 80.49
CA VAL A 1045 -36.12 -0.50 81.00
C VAL A 1045 -34.84 -1.04 80.36
#